data_AF-A0A103DYP3-F1
#
_entry.id   AF-A0A103DYP3-F1
#
_cell.length_a   1.000
_cell.length_b   1.000
_cell.length_c   1.000
_cell.angle_alpha   90.00
_cell.angle_beta   90.00
_cell.angle_gamma   90.00
#
_symmetry.space_group_name_H-M   'P 1'
#
loop_
_entity.id
_entity.type
_entity.pdbx_description
1 polymer ?
#
loop_
_entity_poly.entity_id
_entity_poly.type
_entity_poly.pdbx_seq_one_letter_code
_entity_poly.pdbx_strand_id
1 'polypeptide(L)'
;MNISKFFIDRPIFAGVLSVIILLAGLIAMFMLPISEYPEVVPPSVVVHAQYPGANPKVIAETVASPIEEQINGVEDMLYMQSQANSDGNMTITVTFKLGTDPDKATQLVQNRVNQALPRLPEDVQRLGITTIKSSPTLTMVVHLISPDNRYDMTYLRNYALINVKDRLSRIRGVGQVQLWGAGDYAMRVWLDPQKVAQRNLTADDVVKAIRDQNVQVAAGVIGASPTLPGTPLQLSVNARGRLQTEEEFGDIVVKTAPDGAVTHLRDIGRIDLDASEYGLRSLLDNKPAVAIAINQSPGANSLQISDEVRKTMAELKQDFPAGVDYRIVYDPTQFVRSSIKAVVHTLLEAIALVVIVVIVFLQTWRASIIPLIAVPVSIVGTFSLLLLFGYSVNALSLFGMVLAIGIVVDDAIVVVENVERNIESGLSAREATYRAMREVSGPIIAIALTLVAVFVPLAFMSGLTGQFYKQFAMTIAISTVISAFNSLTLSPALSAILLKGHGDKEDWLTRAMNRVLGGFFRGFNKVFHRGAQNYGRGVRGVLSRKAVMLGVYLVLVGATVMVSRIVPGGFVPAQDKEYLIAFAQLPNGASLDRTEKVIRQMGEIALKQPGVESAVSFPGLSVNGFTNSSSAGIVFVTLKPFDERHGSALSAGAIAGALNQQYANIKDSFVAVFPPPPVLGLGTLGGFKMQIEDRGSVGYAKLAD
;
A
#
# COMPACT_ATOMS: atom_id res chain seq x y z
N MET A 1 -48.41 -9.88 -4.97
CA MET A 1 -48.22 -8.43 -5.20
C MET A 1 -47.22 -8.27 -6.34
N ASN A 2 -47.64 -7.87 -7.54
CA ASN A 2 -46.73 -7.76 -8.69
C ASN A 2 -46.07 -6.39 -8.71
N ILE A 3 -44.95 -6.24 -8.02
CA ILE A 3 -44.08 -5.04 -8.08
C ILE A 3 -43.76 -4.71 -9.55
N SER A 4 -43.43 -5.71 -10.36
CA SER A 4 -43.13 -5.52 -11.78
C SER A 4 -44.31 -5.01 -12.61
N LYS A 5 -45.57 -5.31 -12.23
CA LYS A 5 -46.75 -4.78 -12.94
C LYS A 5 -46.79 -3.25 -12.87
N PHE A 6 -46.48 -2.68 -11.70
CA PHE A 6 -46.45 -1.24 -11.50
C PHE A 6 -45.42 -0.54 -12.39
N PHE A 7 -44.24 -1.13 -12.56
CA PHE A 7 -43.16 -0.57 -13.38
C PHE A 7 -43.39 -0.76 -14.88
N ILE A 8 -44.05 -1.86 -15.29
CA ILE A 8 -44.50 -2.04 -16.68
C ILE A 8 -45.52 -0.94 -17.07
N ASP A 9 -46.40 -0.56 -16.15
CA ASP A 9 -47.40 0.50 -16.37
C ASP A 9 -46.78 1.92 -16.33
N ARG A 10 -45.63 2.06 -15.66
CA ARG A 10 -44.95 3.35 -15.45
C ARG A 10 -43.47 3.27 -15.83
N PRO A 11 -43.15 3.11 -17.12
CA PRO A 11 -41.77 2.91 -17.55
C PRO A 11 -40.86 4.12 -17.29
N ILE A 12 -41.39 5.34 -17.30
CA ILE A 12 -40.65 6.55 -16.94
C ILE A 12 -40.19 6.48 -15.49
N PHE A 13 -41.03 6.00 -14.58
CA PHE A 13 -40.68 5.88 -13.17
C PHE A 13 -39.59 4.82 -12.95
N ALA A 14 -39.65 3.69 -13.67
CA ALA A 14 -38.57 2.70 -13.67
C ALA A 14 -37.25 3.31 -14.16
N GLY A 15 -37.30 4.03 -15.29
CA GLY A 15 -36.13 4.72 -15.86
C GLY A 15 -35.52 5.75 -14.91
N VAL A 16 -36.34 6.57 -14.23
CA VAL A 16 -35.88 7.56 -13.26
C VAL A 16 -35.13 6.91 -12.10
N LEU A 17 -35.63 5.81 -11.55
CA LEU A 17 -34.93 5.09 -10.46
C LEU A 17 -33.58 4.55 -10.92
N SER A 18 -33.51 3.94 -12.10
CA SER A 18 -32.24 3.45 -12.66
C SER A 18 -31.25 4.59 -12.94
N VAL A 19 -31.73 5.76 -13.40
CA VAL A 19 -30.90 6.95 -13.56
C VAL A 19 -30.38 7.47 -12.23
N ILE A 20 -31.21 7.48 -11.17
CA ILE A 20 -30.75 7.87 -9.82
C ILE A 20 -29.66 6.92 -9.32
N ILE A 21 -29.85 5.61 -9.46
CA ILE A 21 -28.85 4.60 -9.08
C ILE A 21 -27.55 4.81 -9.86
N LEU A 22 -27.65 5.04 -11.17
CA LEU A 22 -26.50 5.31 -12.04
C LEU A 22 -25.76 6.58 -11.61
N LEU A 23 -26.49 7.68 -11.37
CA LEU A 23 -25.91 8.97 -10.95
C LEU A 23 -25.25 8.87 -9.57
N ALA A 24 -25.89 8.22 -8.60
CA ALA A 24 -25.32 7.97 -7.30
C ALA A 24 -24.02 7.14 -7.39
N GLY A 25 -24.02 6.13 -8.26
CA GLY A 25 -22.84 5.33 -8.56
C GLY A 25 -21.71 6.11 -9.22
N LEU A 26 -22.02 6.95 -10.22
CA LEU A 26 -21.05 7.81 -10.90
C LEU A 26 -20.41 8.82 -9.94
N ILE A 27 -21.21 9.46 -9.08
CA ILE A 27 -20.69 10.40 -8.07
C ILE A 27 -19.78 9.64 -7.08
N ALA A 28 -20.23 8.48 -6.60
CA ALA A 28 -19.47 7.68 -5.67
C ALA A 28 -18.13 7.18 -6.25
N MET A 29 -18.08 6.87 -7.54
CA MET A 29 -16.87 6.46 -8.23
C MET A 29 -15.73 7.49 -8.10
N PHE A 30 -16.04 8.79 -8.08
CA PHE A 30 -15.03 9.85 -7.91
C PHE A 30 -14.66 10.13 -6.44
N MET A 31 -15.49 9.71 -5.49
CA MET A 31 -15.26 9.93 -4.06
C MET A 31 -14.57 8.76 -3.36
N LEU A 32 -14.67 7.56 -3.93
CA LEU A 32 -14.11 6.35 -3.33
C LEU A 32 -12.57 6.37 -3.33
N PRO A 33 -11.92 6.01 -2.21
CA PRO A 33 -10.48 5.86 -2.16
C PRO A 33 -10.05 4.69 -3.05
N ILE A 34 -8.89 4.83 -3.69
CA ILE A 34 -8.30 3.81 -4.55
C ILE A 34 -7.10 3.20 -3.83
N SER A 35 -7.06 1.88 -3.75
CA SER A 35 -5.96 1.14 -3.13
C SER A 35 -5.70 -0.18 -3.88
N GLU A 36 -4.53 -0.79 -3.69
CA GLU A 36 -4.24 -2.11 -4.28
C GLU A 36 -5.12 -3.20 -3.65
N TYR A 37 -5.16 -3.19 -2.32
CA TYR A 37 -5.93 -4.07 -1.46
C TYR A 37 -6.72 -3.27 -0.42
N PRO A 38 -7.72 -3.87 0.24
CA PRO A 38 -8.32 -3.29 1.44
C PRO A 38 -7.24 -3.05 2.51
N GLU A 39 -7.53 -2.17 3.48
CA GLU A 39 -6.65 -1.98 4.64
C GLU A 39 -6.69 -3.22 5.55
N VAL A 40 -5.82 -4.17 5.24
CA VAL A 40 -5.69 -5.49 5.88
C VAL A 40 -4.50 -5.55 6.83
N VAL A 41 -3.65 -4.52 6.80
CA VAL A 41 -2.49 -4.38 7.67
C VAL A 41 -2.98 -3.89 9.02
N PRO A 42 -2.70 -4.61 10.12
CA PRO A 42 -3.07 -4.15 11.44
C PRO A 42 -2.43 -2.79 11.76
N PRO A 43 -3.17 -1.84 12.36
CA PRO A 43 -2.60 -0.55 12.70
C PRO A 43 -1.48 -0.71 13.73
N SER A 44 -0.43 0.11 13.59
CA SER A 44 0.73 0.05 14.46
C SER A 44 1.13 1.44 14.95
N VAL A 45 1.62 1.48 16.19
CA VAL A 45 2.20 2.67 16.81
C VAL A 45 3.67 2.37 17.06
N VAL A 46 4.53 3.27 16.60
CA VAL A 46 5.98 3.13 16.73
C VAL A 46 6.50 4.16 17.72
N VAL A 47 7.20 3.66 18.75
CA VAL A 47 7.90 4.46 19.74
C VAL A 47 9.38 4.46 19.40
N HIS A 48 9.94 5.65 19.17
CA HIS A 48 11.36 5.83 18.92
C HIS A 48 12.04 6.53 20.10
N ALA A 49 13.18 5.98 20.52
CA ALA A 49 14.07 6.60 21.49
C ALA A 49 15.52 6.43 21.03
N GLN A 50 16.40 7.34 21.47
CA GLN A 50 17.81 7.31 21.14
C GLN A 50 18.64 7.41 22.42
N TYR A 51 19.62 6.52 22.58
CA TYR A 51 20.62 6.55 23.62
C TYR A 51 22.03 6.47 23.01
N PRO A 52 22.57 7.59 22.52
CA PRO A 52 23.84 7.61 21.82
C PRO A 52 24.97 7.03 22.66
N GLY A 53 25.77 6.14 22.08
CA GLY A 53 26.92 5.51 22.74
C GLY A 53 26.57 4.28 23.61
N ALA A 54 25.30 4.01 23.86
CA ALA A 54 24.88 2.78 24.53
C ALA A 54 24.90 1.60 23.53
N ASN A 55 25.28 0.41 24.02
CA ASN A 55 25.19 -0.81 23.23
C ASN A 55 23.75 -1.37 23.24
N PRO A 56 23.38 -2.27 22.30
CA PRO A 56 22.01 -2.80 22.20
C PRO A 56 21.48 -3.43 23.48
N LYS A 57 22.35 -4.10 24.25
CA LYS A 57 21.98 -4.75 25.51
C LYS A 57 21.58 -3.71 26.57
N VAL A 58 22.39 -2.67 26.75
CA VAL A 58 22.09 -1.58 27.69
C VAL A 58 20.80 -0.90 27.29
N ILE A 59 20.60 -0.61 26.00
CA ILE A 59 19.36 -0.01 25.50
C ILE A 59 18.15 -0.88 25.80
N ALA A 60 18.25 -2.20 25.56
CA ALA A 60 17.20 -3.15 25.86
C ALA A 60 16.84 -3.12 27.35
N GLU A 61 17.84 -3.23 28.24
CA GLU A 61 17.63 -3.30 29.68
C GLU A 61 17.18 -1.98 30.31
N THR A 62 17.74 -0.83 29.89
CA THR A 62 17.52 0.47 30.55
C THR A 62 16.50 1.36 29.86
N VAL A 63 16.16 1.11 28.59
CA VAL A 63 15.23 1.95 27.82
C VAL A 63 14.03 1.14 27.33
N ALA A 64 14.25 0.01 26.65
CA ALA A 64 13.17 -0.77 26.07
C ALA A 64 12.31 -1.45 27.14
N SER A 65 12.90 -2.22 28.05
CA SER A 65 12.17 -2.95 29.09
C SER A 65 11.24 -2.07 29.95
N PRO A 66 11.66 -0.90 30.47
CA PRO A 66 10.76 -0.03 31.23
C PRO A 66 9.58 0.49 30.39
N ILE A 67 9.79 0.77 29.10
CA ILE A 67 8.73 1.24 28.20
C ILE A 67 7.78 0.10 27.85
N GLU A 68 8.31 -1.09 27.53
CA GLU A 68 7.53 -2.30 27.25
C GLU A 68 6.64 -2.68 28.42
N GLU A 69 7.17 -2.65 29.64
CA GLU A 69 6.42 -2.93 30.87
C GLU A 69 5.22 -2.00 31.04
N GLN A 70 5.37 -0.70 30.73
CA GLN A 70 4.27 0.27 30.81
C GLN A 70 3.28 0.18 29.65
N ILE A 71 3.75 -0.14 28.44
CA ILE A 71 2.90 -0.33 27.26
C ILE A 71 2.06 -1.61 27.39
N ASN A 72 2.53 -2.60 28.15
CA ASN A 72 1.78 -3.84 28.32
C ASN A 72 0.40 -3.57 28.94
N GLY A 73 -0.64 -4.17 28.35
CA GLY A 73 -2.03 -3.95 28.76
C GLY A 73 -2.72 -2.72 28.16
N VAL A 74 -2.16 -2.08 27.12
CA VAL A 74 -2.94 -1.14 26.29
C VAL A 74 -4.08 -1.90 25.60
N GLU A 75 -5.27 -1.28 25.60
CA GLU A 75 -6.48 -1.83 24.98
C GLU A 75 -6.25 -2.20 23.51
N ASP A 76 -6.77 -3.36 23.09
CA ASP A 76 -6.67 -3.91 21.72
C ASP A 76 -5.27 -4.14 21.15
N MET A 77 -4.23 -4.10 22.00
CA MET A 77 -2.89 -4.57 21.62
C MET A 77 -2.92 -6.07 21.27
N LEU A 78 -2.31 -6.43 20.13
CA LEU A 78 -2.08 -7.82 19.72
C LEU A 78 -0.73 -8.33 20.23
N TYR A 79 0.33 -7.60 19.90
CA TYR A 79 1.71 -7.89 20.30
C TYR A 79 2.55 -6.62 20.18
N MET A 80 3.71 -6.62 20.83
CA MET A 80 4.73 -5.60 20.65
C MET A 80 6.04 -6.26 20.22
N GLN A 81 6.84 -5.55 19.42
CA GLN A 81 8.18 -5.95 19.04
C GLN A 81 9.13 -4.78 19.29
N SER A 82 10.18 -4.99 20.08
CA SER A 82 11.24 -4.02 20.29
C SER A 82 12.51 -4.39 19.52
N GLN A 83 13.22 -3.37 19.08
CA GLN A 83 14.51 -3.50 18.39
C GLN A 83 15.45 -2.45 18.94
N ALA A 84 16.60 -2.89 19.44
CA ALA A 84 17.69 -2.04 19.92
C ALA A 84 18.91 -2.23 19.02
N ASN A 85 19.46 -1.13 18.53
CA ASN A 85 20.52 -1.13 17.52
C ASN A 85 21.84 -0.62 18.10
N SER A 86 22.94 -0.91 17.41
CA SER A 86 24.29 -0.53 17.85
C SER A 86 24.61 0.96 17.66
N ASP A 87 23.76 1.68 16.94
CA ASP A 87 23.86 3.13 16.72
C ASP A 87 23.18 3.96 17.84
N GLY A 88 22.69 3.29 18.90
CA GLY A 88 21.98 3.96 19.98
C GLY A 88 20.47 4.07 19.75
N ASN A 89 19.95 3.68 18.58
CA ASN A 89 18.53 3.79 18.28
C ASN A 89 17.74 2.60 18.84
N MET A 90 16.56 2.92 19.38
CA MET A 90 15.58 1.95 19.86
C MET A 90 14.23 2.22 19.21
N THR A 91 13.59 1.16 18.75
CA THR A 91 12.25 1.22 18.17
C THR A 91 11.36 0.14 18.78
N ILE A 92 10.22 0.52 19.35
CA ILE A 92 9.16 -0.41 19.79
C ILE A 92 7.97 -0.23 18.86
N THR A 93 7.59 -1.30 18.17
CA THR A 93 6.39 -1.36 17.34
C THR A 93 5.28 -2.10 18.09
N VAL A 94 4.22 -1.37 18.44
CA VAL A 94 3.02 -1.91 19.09
C VAL A 94 1.97 -2.14 18.02
N THR A 95 1.54 -3.40 17.84
CA THR A 95 0.56 -3.78 16.82
C THR A 95 -0.81 -3.97 17.47
N PHE A 96 -1.86 -3.42 16.86
CA PHE A 96 -3.23 -3.43 17.38
C PHE A 96 -4.15 -4.29 16.52
N LYS A 97 -5.31 -4.66 17.07
CA LYS A 97 -6.35 -5.37 16.31
C LYS A 97 -6.84 -4.53 15.13
N LEU A 98 -7.24 -5.21 14.06
CA LEU A 98 -7.92 -4.57 12.93
C LEU A 98 -9.21 -3.90 13.41
N GLY A 99 -9.41 -2.64 13.02
CA GLY A 99 -10.55 -1.81 13.43
C GLY A 99 -10.28 -0.90 14.65
N THR A 100 -9.13 -1.04 15.31
CA THR A 100 -8.71 -0.08 16.35
C THR A 100 -8.38 1.27 15.70
N ASP A 101 -8.89 2.35 16.31
CA ASP A 101 -8.58 3.72 15.89
C ASP A 101 -7.08 4.03 16.12
N PRO A 102 -6.31 4.34 15.06
CA PRO A 102 -4.88 4.62 15.18
C PRO A 102 -4.55 5.84 16.04
N ASP A 103 -5.41 6.87 16.05
CA ASP A 103 -5.20 8.08 16.85
C ASP A 103 -5.44 7.78 18.33
N LYS A 104 -6.50 7.03 18.67
CA LYS A 104 -6.74 6.55 20.04
C LYS A 104 -5.58 5.66 20.50
N ALA A 105 -5.13 4.71 19.67
CA ALA A 105 -4.02 3.82 19.99
C ALA A 105 -2.73 4.61 20.26
N THR A 106 -2.42 5.60 19.43
CA THR A 106 -1.24 6.47 19.59
C THR A 106 -1.29 7.24 20.90
N GLN A 107 -2.44 7.83 21.24
CA GLN A 107 -2.62 8.54 22.51
C GLN A 107 -2.46 7.61 23.72
N LEU A 108 -3.04 6.41 23.66
CA LEU A 108 -2.92 5.43 24.74
C LEU A 108 -1.47 5.00 24.95
N VAL A 109 -0.73 4.70 23.87
CA VAL A 109 0.70 4.35 23.94
C VAL A 109 1.52 5.52 24.47
N GLN A 110 1.31 6.74 23.96
CA GLN A 110 2.02 7.93 24.44
C GLN A 110 1.79 8.16 25.95
N ASN A 111 0.58 7.95 26.45
CA ASN A 111 0.28 8.04 27.88
C ASN A 111 1.05 7.02 28.70
N ARG A 112 1.22 5.78 28.21
CA ARG A 112 2.04 4.75 28.86
C ARG A 112 3.53 5.07 28.81
N VAL A 113 4.03 5.56 27.67
CA VAL A 113 5.42 6.01 27.51
C VAL A 113 5.74 7.15 28.47
N ASN A 114 4.84 8.11 28.64
CA ASN A 114 5.02 9.22 29.59
C ASN A 114 5.09 8.76 31.05
N GLN A 115 4.43 7.65 31.40
CA GLN A 115 4.54 7.03 32.74
C GLN A 115 5.90 6.34 32.94
N ALA A 116 6.51 5.83 31.87
CA ALA A 116 7.84 5.23 31.90
C ALA A 116 8.96 6.28 31.99
N LEU A 117 8.73 7.50 31.50
CA LEU A 117 9.74 8.56 31.32
C LEU A 117 10.65 8.78 32.55
N PRO A 118 10.14 8.85 33.80
CA PRO A 118 10.98 9.07 34.98
C PRO A 118 11.97 7.93 35.29
N ARG A 119 11.74 6.72 34.75
CA ARG A 119 12.63 5.55 34.93
C ARG A 119 13.76 5.50 33.90
N LEU A 120 13.74 6.37 32.88
CA LEU A 120 14.68 6.34 31.77
C LEU A 120 15.92 7.19 32.05
N PRO A 121 17.07 6.89 31.44
CA PRO A 121 18.27 7.74 31.55
C PRO A 121 18.01 9.20 31.11
N GLU A 122 18.62 10.16 31.80
CA GLU A 122 18.42 11.61 31.53
C GLU A 122 18.78 11.99 30.09
N ASP A 123 19.78 11.36 29.49
CA ASP A 123 20.18 11.63 28.11
C ASP A 123 19.07 11.27 27.11
N VAL A 124 18.36 10.17 27.35
CA VAL A 124 17.20 9.74 26.55
C VAL A 124 16.03 10.69 26.76
N GLN A 125 15.76 11.09 28.00
CA GLN A 125 14.70 12.06 28.32
C GLN A 125 14.96 13.40 27.63
N ARG A 126 16.22 13.86 27.60
CA ARG A 126 16.63 15.12 26.98
C ARG A 126 16.49 15.10 25.46
N LEU A 127 16.82 13.98 24.82
CA LEU A 127 16.61 13.80 23.37
C LEU A 127 15.12 13.64 23.02
N GLY A 128 14.31 13.22 24.00
CA GLY A 128 12.89 13.03 23.84
C GLY A 128 12.54 11.68 23.21
N ILE A 129 11.33 11.23 23.48
CA ILE A 129 10.76 10.00 22.94
C ILE A 129 9.59 10.39 22.06
N THR A 130 9.56 9.84 20.85
CA THR A 130 8.48 10.12 19.89
C THR A 130 7.59 8.91 19.73
N THR A 131 6.29 9.13 19.76
CA THR A 131 5.28 8.10 19.48
C THR A 131 4.52 8.52 18.24
N ILE A 132 4.63 7.74 17.17
CA ILE A 132 4.01 8.05 15.88
C ILE A 132 3.12 6.90 15.43
N LYS A 133 1.95 7.23 14.87
CA LYS A 133 1.19 6.24 14.09
C LYS A 133 1.97 5.92 12.82
N SER A 134 2.11 4.64 12.52
CA SER A 134 2.88 4.20 11.36
C SER A 134 2.07 3.22 10.52
N SER A 135 2.11 3.45 9.21
CA SER A 135 1.84 2.40 8.23
C SER A 135 3.19 1.87 7.74
N PRO A 136 3.44 0.56 7.77
CA PRO A 136 4.66 -0.03 7.22
C PRO A 136 4.74 0.02 5.68
N THR A 137 3.76 0.65 5.03
CA THR A 137 3.69 0.77 3.57
C THR A 137 4.51 1.97 3.09
N LEU A 138 5.70 1.68 2.54
CA LEU A 138 6.51 2.64 1.80
C LEU A 138 5.84 2.98 0.46
N THR A 139 5.29 4.19 0.34
CA THR A 139 4.52 4.62 -0.83
C THR A 139 5.41 4.92 -2.01
N MET A 140 6.49 5.68 -1.80
CA MET A 140 7.47 6.03 -2.84
C MET A 140 8.77 6.56 -2.24
N VAL A 141 9.84 6.57 -3.02
CA VAL A 141 11.12 7.18 -2.67
C VAL A 141 11.54 8.20 -3.72
N VAL A 142 11.69 9.46 -3.30
CA VAL A 142 12.25 10.54 -4.12
C VAL A 142 13.74 10.62 -3.85
N HIS A 143 14.57 10.56 -4.87
CA HIS A 143 16.02 10.68 -4.74
C HIS A 143 16.47 12.07 -5.17
N LEU A 144 17.20 12.78 -4.31
CA LEU A 144 17.98 13.95 -4.72
C LEU A 144 19.38 13.51 -5.15
N ILE A 145 19.83 14.04 -6.27
CA ILE A 145 21.10 13.71 -6.90
C ILE A 145 21.85 14.97 -7.30
N SER A 146 23.17 14.85 -7.44
CA SER A 146 24.01 15.87 -8.06
C SER A 146 24.60 15.33 -9.37
N PRO A 147 23.99 15.62 -10.54
CA PRO A 147 24.42 15.03 -11.81
C PRO A 147 25.86 15.38 -12.21
N ASP A 148 26.34 16.55 -11.79
CA ASP A 148 27.70 17.05 -12.00
C ASP A 148 28.68 16.68 -10.88
N ASN A 149 28.23 15.93 -9.86
CA ASN A 149 28.97 15.60 -8.64
C ASN A 149 29.52 16.85 -7.90
N ARG A 150 28.85 18.00 -8.06
CA ARG A 150 29.23 19.24 -7.37
C ARG A 150 28.96 19.18 -5.88
N TYR A 151 27.87 18.52 -5.49
CA TYR A 151 27.42 18.44 -4.12
C TYR A 151 27.54 17.02 -3.57
N ASP A 152 27.99 16.92 -2.32
CA ASP A 152 28.06 15.67 -1.60
C ASP A 152 26.69 15.28 -1.00
N MET A 153 26.64 14.08 -0.43
CA MET A 153 25.41 13.53 0.15
C MET A 153 24.93 14.36 1.35
N THR A 154 25.86 14.89 2.16
CA THR A 154 25.55 15.71 3.33
C THR A 154 24.87 17.02 2.92
N TYR A 155 25.38 17.71 1.88
CA TYR A 155 24.73 18.89 1.33
C TYR A 155 23.34 18.58 0.79
N LEU A 156 23.21 17.55 -0.06
CA LEU A 156 21.93 17.15 -0.64
C LEU A 156 20.89 16.85 0.45
N ARG A 157 21.32 16.21 1.55
CA ARG A 157 20.43 15.87 2.65
C ARG A 157 19.93 17.10 3.39
N ASN A 158 20.83 18.02 3.71
CA ASN A 158 20.44 19.22 4.43
C ASN A 158 19.61 20.16 3.54
N TYR A 159 19.88 20.19 2.23
CA TYR A 159 18.99 20.85 1.28
C TYR A 159 17.59 20.21 1.28
N ALA A 160 17.50 18.87 1.28
CA ALA A 160 16.23 18.15 1.40
C ALA A 160 15.50 18.48 2.71
N LEU A 161 16.22 18.48 3.83
CA LEU A 161 15.68 18.76 5.16
C LEU A 161 15.04 20.15 5.23
N ILE A 162 15.73 21.17 4.72
CA ILE A 162 15.32 22.57 4.84
C ILE A 162 14.23 22.92 3.81
N ASN A 163 14.37 22.46 2.56
CA ASN A 163 13.54 22.96 1.45
C ASN A 163 12.46 21.97 0.97
N VAL A 164 12.65 20.66 1.19
CA VAL A 164 11.81 19.62 0.58
C VAL A 164 10.94 18.88 1.61
N LYS A 165 11.52 18.41 2.72
CA LYS A 165 10.88 17.54 3.72
C LYS A 165 9.57 18.11 4.24
N ASP A 166 9.56 19.37 4.66
CA ASP A 166 8.37 20.03 5.22
C ASP A 166 7.27 20.22 4.18
N ARG A 167 7.64 20.49 2.93
CA ARG A 167 6.67 20.63 1.82
C ARG A 167 5.98 19.31 1.52
N LEU A 168 6.74 18.22 1.49
CA LEU A 168 6.19 16.87 1.29
C LEU A 168 5.39 16.39 2.51
N SER A 169 5.82 16.72 3.73
CA SER A 169 5.11 16.32 4.97
C SER A 169 3.74 17.00 5.13
N ARG A 170 3.49 18.11 4.43
CA ARG A 170 2.19 18.82 4.43
C ARG A 170 1.20 18.26 3.42
N ILE A 171 1.62 17.36 2.54
CA ILE A 171 0.73 16.69 1.57
C ILE A 171 -0.29 15.86 2.35
N ARG A 172 -1.56 15.99 1.99
CA ARG A 172 -2.64 15.31 2.71
C ARG A 172 -2.50 13.79 2.53
N GLY A 173 -2.50 13.06 3.65
CA GLY A 173 -2.36 11.60 3.64
C GLY A 173 -0.92 11.11 3.70
N VAL A 174 0.08 11.99 3.66
CA VAL A 174 1.45 11.62 4.03
C VAL A 174 1.50 11.44 5.55
N GLY A 175 1.98 10.27 5.98
CA GLY A 175 2.14 9.93 7.39
C GLY A 175 3.51 10.32 7.90
N GLN A 176 4.57 9.91 7.20
CA GLN A 176 5.94 10.18 7.60
C GLN A 176 6.82 10.41 6.37
N VAL A 177 7.70 11.41 6.43
CA VAL A 177 8.77 11.64 5.47
C VAL A 177 10.11 11.42 6.16
N GLN A 178 10.83 10.39 5.73
CA GLN A 178 12.15 10.04 6.24
C GLN A 178 13.21 10.38 5.20
N LEU A 179 14.35 10.89 5.66
CA LEU A 179 15.52 11.12 4.83
C LEU A 179 16.51 9.99 5.11
N TRP A 180 17.09 9.40 4.06
CA TRP A 180 18.12 8.36 4.11
C TRP A 180 19.33 8.77 3.25
N GLY A 181 20.54 8.43 3.71
CA GLY A 181 21.80 8.80 3.05
C GLY A 181 22.47 10.00 3.71
N ALA A 182 23.31 9.75 4.71
CA ALA A 182 23.93 10.73 5.62
C ALA A 182 22.98 11.30 6.69
N GLY A 183 23.57 11.93 7.71
CA GLY A 183 22.89 12.67 8.77
C GLY A 183 22.79 14.17 8.49
N ASP A 184 22.08 14.87 9.35
CA ASP A 184 21.88 16.33 9.27
C ASP A 184 23.19 17.05 9.65
N TYR A 185 23.39 18.30 9.23
CA TYR A 185 24.59 19.06 9.59
C TYR A 185 24.69 19.20 11.11
N ALA A 186 25.84 18.83 11.65
CA ALA A 186 26.18 18.98 13.05
C ALA A 186 27.62 19.47 13.18
N MET A 187 27.85 20.34 14.16
CA MET A 187 29.21 20.71 14.53
C MET A 187 29.88 19.52 15.21
N ARG A 188 30.86 18.90 14.54
CA ARG A 188 31.57 17.71 15.01
C ARG A 188 32.86 18.14 15.68
N VAL A 189 32.96 17.89 16.99
CA VAL A 189 34.18 18.13 17.78
C VAL A 189 34.91 16.80 17.99
N TRP A 190 35.95 16.57 17.21
CA TRP A 190 36.80 15.39 17.26
C TRP A 190 37.97 15.62 18.22
N LEU A 191 37.83 15.15 19.45
CA LEU A 191 38.86 15.30 20.48
C LEU A 191 40.07 14.42 20.20
N ASP A 192 41.26 15.00 20.28
CA ASP A 192 42.52 14.27 20.28
C ASP A 192 42.85 13.85 21.72
N PRO A 193 42.76 12.55 22.06
CA PRO A 193 42.92 12.09 23.44
C PRO A 193 44.32 12.40 23.99
N GLN A 194 45.34 12.48 23.14
CA GLN A 194 46.69 12.82 23.59
C GLN A 194 46.80 14.29 23.94
N LYS A 195 46.25 15.19 23.11
CA LYS A 195 46.29 16.64 23.34
C LYS A 195 45.43 17.08 24.52
N VAL A 196 44.30 16.40 24.73
CA VAL A 196 43.42 16.59 25.90
C VAL A 196 44.17 16.16 27.17
N ALA A 197 44.76 14.96 27.18
CA ALA A 197 45.51 14.43 28.32
C ALA A 197 46.74 15.28 28.67
N GLN A 198 47.51 15.75 27.67
CA GLN A 198 48.69 16.63 27.87
C GLN A 198 48.37 17.90 28.66
N ARG A 199 47.12 18.37 28.61
CA ARG A 199 46.66 19.59 29.29
C ARG A 199 45.94 19.30 30.62
N ASN A 200 45.98 18.05 31.09
CA ASN A 200 45.24 17.57 32.25
C ASN A 200 43.76 17.96 32.15
N LEU A 201 43.16 17.64 31.01
CA LEU A 201 41.73 17.82 30.72
C LEU A 201 41.09 16.45 30.52
N THR A 202 39.80 16.38 30.77
CA THR A 202 38.93 15.24 30.44
C THR A 202 37.96 15.61 29.32
N ALA A 203 37.29 14.61 28.73
CA ALA A 203 36.22 14.88 27.76
C ALA A 203 35.06 15.67 28.40
N ASP A 204 34.76 15.42 29.67
CA ASP A 204 33.70 16.11 30.41
C ASP A 204 34.00 17.60 30.60
N ASP A 205 35.28 17.96 30.82
CA ASP A 205 35.68 19.37 30.89
C ASP A 205 35.38 20.10 29.57
N VAL A 206 35.62 19.43 28.44
CA VAL A 206 35.32 19.97 27.12
C VAL A 206 33.82 20.10 26.89
N VAL A 207 33.04 19.06 27.21
CA VAL A 207 31.58 19.08 27.09
C VAL A 207 30.98 20.20 27.94
N LYS A 208 31.49 20.37 29.17
CA LYS A 208 31.07 21.46 30.06
C LYS A 208 31.42 22.83 29.47
N ALA A 209 32.64 23.02 28.99
CA ALA A 209 33.05 24.28 28.38
C ALA A 209 32.16 24.66 27.18
N ILE A 210 31.80 23.68 26.34
CA ILE A 210 30.87 23.89 25.22
C ILE A 210 29.48 24.27 25.75
N ARG A 211 28.95 23.59 26.77
CA ARG A 211 27.62 23.89 27.35
C ARG A 211 27.56 25.28 27.99
N ASP A 212 28.64 25.71 28.63
CA ASP A 212 28.70 27.00 29.33
C ASP A 212 28.83 28.19 28.35
N GLN A 213 29.50 28.00 27.21
CA GLN A 213 29.74 29.07 26.22
C GLN A 213 28.78 29.06 25.03
N ASN A 214 28.25 27.90 24.63
CA ASN A 214 27.29 27.77 23.53
C ASN A 214 25.84 27.79 24.03
N VAL A 215 25.47 28.85 24.75
CA VAL A 215 24.14 29.01 25.35
C VAL A 215 23.42 30.24 24.78
N GLN A 216 22.12 30.10 24.56
CA GLN A 216 21.28 31.24 24.20
C GLN A 216 20.86 31.95 25.49
N VAL A 217 21.39 33.14 25.76
CA VAL A 217 21.05 33.93 26.95
C VAL A 217 19.90 34.88 26.66
N ALA A 218 18.89 34.89 27.53
CA ALA A 218 17.84 35.91 27.54
C ALA A 218 18.35 37.15 28.29
N ALA A 219 18.98 38.08 27.58
CA ALA A 219 19.63 39.25 28.19
C ALA A 219 18.67 40.36 28.65
N GLY A 220 17.36 40.17 28.45
CA GLY A 220 16.33 41.09 28.91
C GLY A 220 16.21 42.35 28.05
N VAL A 221 15.54 43.36 28.60
CA VAL A 221 15.18 44.59 27.89
C VAL A 221 15.52 45.77 28.79
N ILE A 222 16.33 46.69 28.28
CA ILE A 222 16.66 47.95 28.97
C ILE A 222 15.44 48.87 28.88
N GLY A 223 15.03 49.45 30.00
CA GLY A 223 13.86 50.32 30.04
C GLY A 223 12.52 49.58 30.12
N ALA A 224 12.52 48.27 30.44
CA ALA A 224 11.29 47.52 30.71
C ALA A 224 10.77 47.75 32.13
N SER A 225 9.46 47.96 32.28
CA SER A 225 8.83 48.20 33.58
C SER A 225 9.10 47.07 34.58
N PRO A 226 9.32 47.39 35.88
CA PRO A 226 9.21 48.72 36.49
C PRO A 226 10.42 49.63 36.18
N THR A 227 10.16 50.81 35.62
CA THR A 227 11.19 51.81 35.27
C THR A 227 10.96 53.15 35.95
N LEU A 228 11.97 54.01 35.90
CA LEU A 228 11.84 55.41 36.31
C LEU A 228 10.78 56.14 35.46
N PRO A 229 9.92 56.96 36.07
CA PRO A 229 8.95 57.79 35.33
C PRO A 229 9.65 58.66 34.28
N GLY A 230 9.15 58.66 33.05
CA GLY A 230 9.72 59.43 31.94
C GLY A 230 10.82 58.73 31.14
N THR A 231 11.06 57.42 31.36
CA THR A 231 11.97 56.64 30.50
C THR A 231 11.40 56.55 29.08
N PRO A 232 12.05 57.14 28.05
CA PRO A 232 11.44 57.29 26.72
C PRO A 232 11.70 56.10 25.79
N LEU A 233 12.59 55.18 26.16
CA LEU A 233 13.05 54.09 25.30
C LEU A 233 13.02 52.75 26.04
N GLN A 234 12.54 51.73 25.34
CA GLN A 234 12.62 50.34 25.75
C GLN A 234 13.38 49.57 24.66
N LEU A 235 14.58 49.07 24.97
CA LEU A 235 15.49 48.46 24.01
C LEU A 235 15.77 47.00 24.38
N SER A 236 15.57 46.08 23.44
CA SER A 236 15.91 44.67 23.64
C SER A 236 17.43 44.48 23.64
N VAL A 237 17.96 43.77 24.64
CA VAL A 237 19.37 43.42 24.70
C VAL A 237 19.57 42.10 23.96
N ASN A 238 20.39 42.14 22.91
CA ASN A 238 20.81 40.94 22.20
C ASN A 238 22.21 40.57 22.67
N ALA A 239 22.33 39.52 23.48
CA ALA A 239 23.63 38.90 23.77
C ALA A 239 24.03 37.97 22.62
N ARG A 240 25.34 37.76 22.45
CA ARG A 240 25.85 36.72 21.55
C ARG A 240 25.25 35.38 21.99
N GLY A 241 24.48 34.76 21.09
CA GLY A 241 23.75 33.54 21.35
C GLY A 241 24.60 32.30 21.06
N ARG A 242 23.95 31.26 20.53
CA ARG A 242 24.64 30.06 20.08
C ARG A 242 25.66 30.34 18.99
N LEU A 243 26.79 29.65 19.07
CA LEU A 243 27.87 29.69 18.09
C LEU A 243 27.42 29.00 16.80
N GLN A 244 27.90 29.48 15.64
CA GLN A 244 27.44 29.03 14.33
C GLN A 244 28.57 28.48 13.45
N THR A 245 29.78 29.03 13.56
CA THR A 245 30.90 28.65 12.68
C THR A 245 31.91 27.74 13.40
N GLU A 246 32.65 26.97 12.63
CA GLU A 246 33.75 26.12 13.15
C GLU A 246 34.79 26.95 13.92
N GLU A 247 35.07 28.16 13.44
CA GLU A 247 36.00 29.11 14.06
C GLU A 247 35.52 29.56 15.44
N GLU A 248 34.24 29.90 15.56
CA GLU A 248 33.63 30.28 16.84
C GLU A 248 33.66 29.14 17.86
N PHE A 249 33.40 27.91 17.42
CA PHE A 249 33.58 26.73 18.26
C PHE A 249 35.05 26.51 18.61
N GLY A 250 35.96 26.76 17.68
CA GLY A 250 37.39 26.71 17.88
C GLY A 250 37.89 27.65 18.95
N ASP A 251 37.28 28.83 19.07
CA ASP A 251 37.61 29.85 20.07
C ASP A 251 37.10 29.55 21.48
N ILE A 252 36.28 28.52 21.68
CA ILE A 252 35.78 28.12 23.02
C ILE A 252 36.96 27.91 23.97
N VAL A 253 36.94 28.63 25.09
CA VAL A 253 37.98 28.54 26.11
C VAL A 253 37.69 27.35 27.01
N VAL A 254 38.55 26.33 26.99
CA VAL A 254 38.37 25.11 27.78
C VAL A 254 39.03 25.22 29.14
N LYS A 255 40.22 25.83 29.20
CA LYS A 255 40.98 26.02 30.45
C LYS A 255 41.94 27.19 30.34
N THR A 256 42.09 27.92 31.43
CA THR A 256 43.14 28.92 31.61
C THR A 256 44.13 28.38 32.62
N ALA A 257 45.40 28.26 32.22
CA ALA A 257 46.48 27.81 33.08
C ALA A 257 46.93 28.93 34.03
N PRO A 258 47.54 28.60 35.18
CA PRO A 258 47.96 29.59 36.18
C PRO A 258 49.00 30.60 35.69
N ASP A 259 49.75 30.26 34.64
CA ASP A 259 50.71 31.11 33.95
C ASP A 259 50.07 32.07 32.92
N GLY A 260 48.74 32.02 32.77
CA GLY A 260 47.97 32.83 31.82
C GLY A 260 47.76 32.18 30.46
N ALA A 261 48.28 30.97 30.21
CA ALA A 261 48.05 30.28 28.94
C ALA A 261 46.59 29.84 28.80
N VAL A 262 45.94 30.19 27.70
CA VAL A 262 44.55 29.82 27.40
C VAL A 262 44.55 28.63 26.45
N THR A 263 43.83 27.56 26.82
CA THR A 263 43.58 26.41 25.95
C THR A 263 42.23 26.59 25.28
N HIS A 264 42.25 26.66 23.95
CA HIS A 264 41.05 26.69 23.12
C HIS A 264 40.66 25.28 22.64
N LEU A 265 39.43 25.13 22.18
CA LEU A 265 38.95 23.85 21.64
C LEU A 265 39.75 23.39 20.43
N ARG A 266 40.18 24.32 19.56
CA ARG A 266 41.06 24.04 18.41
C ARG A 266 42.42 23.45 18.80
N ASP A 267 42.89 23.68 20.02
CA ASP A 267 44.19 23.21 20.47
C ASP A 267 44.17 21.73 20.87
N ILE A 268 42.97 21.17 21.08
CA ILE A 268 42.75 19.84 21.62
C ILE A 268 41.87 18.94 20.74
N GLY A 269 41.38 19.44 19.61
CA GLY A 269 40.57 18.66 18.68
C GLY A 269 40.40 19.31 17.31
N ARG A 270 39.82 18.55 16.39
CA ARG A 270 39.37 19.03 15.07
C ARG A 270 37.89 19.36 15.13
N ILE A 271 37.48 20.44 14.49
CA ILE A 271 36.11 20.95 14.52
C ILE A 271 35.68 21.10 13.06
N ASP A 272 34.68 20.33 12.64
CA ASP A 272 34.17 20.35 11.27
C ASP A 272 32.63 20.40 11.29
N LEU A 273 32.04 21.10 10.33
CA LEU A 273 30.62 21.01 10.01
C LEU A 273 30.40 19.80 9.09
N ASP A 274 29.93 18.70 9.67
CA ASP A 274 29.77 17.43 8.96
C ASP A 274 28.44 16.75 9.37
N ALA A 275 28.18 15.55 8.87
CA ALA A 275 26.97 14.78 9.20
C ALA A 275 26.91 14.42 10.69
N SER A 276 25.71 14.45 11.26
CA SER A 276 25.42 13.99 12.61
C SER A 276 25.53 12.46 12.75
N GLU A 277 25.22 11.73 11.68
CA GLU A 277 25.13 10.27 11.61
C GLU A 277 25.79 9.73 10.33
N TYR A 278 26.48 8.59 10.46
CA TYR A 278 27.24 7.95 9.37
C TYR A 278 26.81 6.50 9.13
N GLY A 279 25.80 6.01 9.86
CA GLY A 279 25.42 4.59 9.89
C GLY A 279 24.68 4.09 8.64
N LEU A 280 24.13 5.01 7.83
CA LEU A 280 23.32 4.70 6.66
C LEU A 280 23.75 5.57 5.46
N ARG A 281 24.08 4.90 4.36
CA ARG A 281 24.36 5.53 3.06
C ARG A 281 23.22 5.22 2.09
N SER A 282 23.07 6.06 1.08
CA SER A 282 22.08 5.89 0.02
C SER A 282 22.75 6.12 -1.34
N LEU A 283 22.51 5.20 -2.26
CA LEU A 283 23.06 5.21 -3.59
C LEU A 283 21.93 4.98 -4.60
N LEU A 284 21.93 5.74 -5.69
CA LEU A 284 21.09 5.50 -6.85
C LEU A 284 21.98 5.14 -8.03
N ASP A 285 21.81 3.93 -8.57
CA ASP A 285 22.62 3.40 -9.67
C ASP A 285 24.13 3.52 -9.40
N ASN A 286 24.53 3.18 -8.17
CA ASN A 286 25.89 3.34 -7.63
C ASN A 286 26.42 4.78 -7.57
N LYS A 287 25.58 5.80 -7.68
CA LYS A 287 25.97 7.20 -7.43
C LYS A 287 25.42 7.67 -6.09
N PRO A 288 26.16 8.49 -5.32
CA PRO A 288 25.64 9.09 -4.09
C PRO A 288 24.32 9.82 -4.35
N ALA A 289 23.30 9.50 -3.54
CA ALA A 289 21.98 10.11 -3.64
C ALA A 289 21.33 10.14 -2.26
N VAL A 290 20.50 11.15 -2.00
CA VAL A 290 19.69 11.18 -0.77
C VAL A 290 18.30 10.67 -1.09
N ALA A 291 17.87 9.63 -0.40
CA ALA A 291 16.56 9.05 -0.56
C ALA A 291 15.58 9.68 0.45
N ILE A 292 14.49 10.21 -0.07
CA ILE A 292 13.37 10.77 0.70
C ILE A 292 12.26 9.73 0.63
N ALA A 293 12.17 8.90 1.66
CA ALA A 293 11.17 7.85 1.80
C ALA A 293 9.86 8.45 2.33
N ILE A 294 8.75 8.20 1.61
CA ILE A 294 7.43 8.73 1.93
C ILE A 294 6.52 7.56 2.28
N ASN A 295 6.05 7.55 3.53
CA ASN A 295 5.07 6.58 4.01
C ASN A 295 3.70 7.26 4.09
N GLN A 296 2.66 6.57 3.65
CA GLN A 296 1.29 7.06 3.79
C GLN A 296 0.79 6.92 5.23
N SER A 297 -0.14 7.79 5.64
CA SER A 297 -0.90 7.57 6.86
C SER A 297 -1.92 6.44 6.65
N PRO A 298 -2.36 5.75 7.72
CA PRO A 298 -3.48 4.81 7.65
C PRO A 298 -4.70 5.42 6.95
N GLY A 299 -5.36 4.63 6.10
CA GLY A 299 -6.53 5.05 5.31
C GLY A 299 -6.31 6.06 4.17
N ALA A 300 -5.08 6.48 3.88
CA ALA A 300 -4.79 7.42 2.80
C ALA A 300 -4.74 6.76 1.41
N ASN A 301 -4.90 7.57 0.36
CA ASN A 301 -4.85 7.13 -1.03
C ASN A 301 -3.43 7.27 -1.60
N SER A 302 -2.76 6.14 -1.85
CA SER A 302 -1.37 6.10 -2.34
C SER A 302 -1.18 6.76 -3.71
N LEU A 303 -2.16 6.62 -4.63
CA LEU A 303 -2.08 7.22 -5.97
C LEU A 303 -2.19 8.74 -5.90
N GLN A 304 -3.08 9.26 -5.05
CA GLN A 304 -3.22 10.69 -4.83
C GLN A 304 -1.92 11.28 -4.25
N ILE A 305 -1.34 10.61 -3.25
CA ILE A 305 -0.05 11.03 -2.66
C ILE A 305 1.04 11.04 -3.74
N SER A 306 1.14 9.99 -4.57
CA SER A 306 2.12 9.91 -5.66
C SER A 306 1.99 11.08 -6.65
N ASP A 307 0.75 11.40 -7.05
CA ASP A 307 0.48 12.50 -7.97
C ASP A 307 0.81 13.87 -7.33
N GLU A 308 0.45 14.09 -6.06
CA GLU A 308 0.75 15.32 -5.31
C GLU A 308 2.25 15.49 -5.03
N VAL A 309 2.98 14.41 -4.72
CA VAL A 309 4.44 14.43 -4.55
C VAL A 309 5.12 14.77 -5.85
N ARG A 310 4.75 14.13 -6.97
CA ARG A 310 5.32 14.42 -8.30
C ARG A 310 5.10 15.88 -8.70
N LYS A 311 3.90 16.41 -8.45
CA LYS A 311 3.57 17.82 -8.66
C LYS A 311 4.43 18.75 -7.79
N THR A 312 4.49 18.47 -6.49
CA THR A 312 5.26 19.29 -5.53
C THR A 312 6.75 19.30 -5.86
N MET A 313 7.32 18.15 -6.25
CA MET A 313 8.73 18.08 -6.66
C MET A 313 9.00 18.81 -7.98
N ALA A 314 8.05 18.79 -8.93
CA ALA A 314 8.17 19.55 -10.17
C ALA A 314 8.13 21.07 -9.93
N GLU A 315 7.32 21.53 -8.97
CA GLU A 315 7.32 22.92 -8.51
C GLU A 315 8.65 23.27 -7.82
N LEU A 316 9.09 22.47 -6.85
CA LEU A 316 10.34 22.71 -6.10
C LEU A 316 11.58 22.70 -6.99
N LYS A 317 11.60 21.89 -8.05
CA LYS A 317 12.71 21.84 -9.01
C LYS A 317 13.00 23.19 -9.67
N GLN A 318 12.04 24.11 -9.73
CA GLN A 318 12.26 25.46 -10.27
C GLN A 318 13.20 26.29 -9.40
N ASP A 319 13.25 25.99 -8.09
CA ASP A 319 14.06 26.70 -7.09
C ASP A 319 15.35 25.93 -6.72
N PHE A 320 15.67 24.84 -7.44
CA PHE A 320 16.85 24.05 -7.15
C PHE A 320 18.13 24.79 -7.52
N PRO A 321 19.18 24.73 -6.67
CA PRO A 321 20.47 25.27 -7.03
C PRO A 321 21.07 24.50 -8.21
N ALA A 322 21.88 25.18 -9.01
CA ALA A 322 22.55 24.58 -10.15
C ALA A 322 23.41 23.37 -9.72
N GLY A 323 23.15 22.21 -10.31
CA GLY A 323 23.82 20.94 -9.95
C GLY A 323 23.02 20.04 -9.03
N VAL A 324 21.79 20.40 -8.64
CA VAL A 324 20.85 19.52 -7.92
C VAL A 324 19.69 19.11 -8.84
N ASP A 325 19.37 17.83 -8.87
CA ASP A 325 18.20 17.30 -9.56
C ASP A 325 17.51 16.22 -8.70
N TYR A 326 16.31 15.78 -9.11
CA TYR A 326 15.59 14.70 -8.45
C TYR A 326 15.17 13.60 -9.42
N ARG A 327 15.03 12.37 -8.90
CA ARG A 327 14.46 11.22 -9.61
C ARG A 327 13.53 10.43 -8.70
N ILE A 328 12.43 9.92 -9.25
CA ILE A 328 11.48 9.07 -8.53
C ILE A 328 11.57 7.69 -9.18
N VAL A 329 12.31 6.79 -8.54
CA VAL A 329 12.68 5.49 -9.11
C VAL A 329 11.91 4.36 -8.45
N TYR A 330 11.91 4.32 -7.11
CA TYR A 330 11.08 3.38 -6.37
C TYR A 330 9.66 3.94 -6.20
N ASP A 331 8.71 3.39 -6.95
CA ASP A 331 7.30 3.78 -6.90
C ASP A 331 6.36 2.56 -7.13
N PRO A 332 6.01 1.83 -6.06
CA PRO A 332 5.01 0.76 -6.12
C PRO A 332 3.62 1.21 -6.62
N THR A 333 3.30 2.51 -6.64
CA THR A 333 2.00 2.99 -7.13
C THR A 333 1.82 2.79 -8.64
N GLN A 334 2.91 2.65 -9.40
CA GLN A 334 2.86 2.31 -10.82
C GLN A 334 2.20 0.94 -11.06
N PHE A 335 2.57 -0.06 -10.26
CA PHE A 335 1.93 -1.38 -10.29
C PHE A 335 0.43 -1.29 -10.02
N VAL A 336 0.02 -0.48 -9.04
CA VAL A 336 -1.40 -0.27 -8.72
C VAL A 336 -2.14 0.37 -9.89
N ARG A 337 -1.55 1.39 -10.53
CA ARG A 337 -2.13 2.07 -11.69
C ARG A 337 -2.27 1.12 -12.89
N SER A 338 -1.23 0.34 -13.18
CA SER A 338 -1.23 -0.68 -14.24
C SER A 338 -2.26 -1.78 -13.95
N SER A 339 -2.35 -2.25 -12.71
CA SER A 339 -3.33 -3.26 -12.28
C SER A 339 -4.77 -2.77 -12.47
N ILE A 340 -5.07 -1.55 -12.04
CA ILE A 340 -6.42 -0.96 -12.23
C ILE A 340 -6.72 -0.79 -13.71
N LYS A 341 -5.79 -0.28 -14.51
CA LYS A 341 -5.96 -0.14 -15.96
C LYS A 341 -6.24 -1.49 -16.63
N ALA A 342 -5.51 -2.55 -16.25
CA ALA A 342 -5.73 -3.90 -16.76
C ALA A 342 -7.10 -4.47 -16.35
N VAL A 343 -7.53 -4.26 -15.11
CA VAL A 343 -8.85 -4.72 -14.65
C VAL A 343 -9.98 -3.94 -15.33
N VAL A 344 -9.84 -2.63 -15.52
CA VAL A 344 -10.80 -1.83 -16.30
C VAL A 344 -10.85 -2.29 -17.76
N HIS A 345 -9.71 -2.61 -18.37
CA HIS A 345 -9.67 -3.18 -19.72
C HIS A 345 -10.42 -4.52 -19.77
N THR A 346 -10.14 -5.41 -18.82
CA THR A 346 -10.82 -6.71 -18.67
C THR A 346 -12.33 -6.53 -18.43
N LEU A 347 -12.74 -5.51 -17.68
CA LEU A 347 -14.14 -5.17 -17.44
C LEU A 347 -14.84 -4.80 -18.76
N LEU A 348 -14.20 -3.99 -19.62
CA LEU A 348 -14.73 -3.63 -20.93
C LEU A 348 -14.78 -4.83 -21.88
N GLU A 349 -13.77 -5.69 -21.86
CA GLU A 349 -13.77 -6.95 -22.62
C GLU A 349 -14.89 -7.88 -22.16
N ALA A 350 -15.08 -8.04 -20.85
CA ALA A 350 -16.17 -8.85 -20.29
C ALA A 350 -17.54 -8.33 -20.72
N ILE A 351 -17.76 -7.00 -20.67
CA ILE A 351 -18.99 -6.37 -21.17
C ILE A 351 -19.16 -6.62 -22.67
N ALA A 352 -18.10 -6.49 -23.48
CA ALA A 352 -18.16 -6.74 -24.91
C ALA A 352 -18.49 -8.21 -25.22
N LEU A 353 -17.86 -9.16 -24.52
CA LEU A 353 -18.14 -10.59 -24.65
C LEU A 353 -19.57 -10.93 -24.26
N VAL A 354 -20.07 -10.35 -23.17
CA VAL A 354 -21.48 -10.45 -22.77
C VAL A 354 -22.40 -9.95 -23.87
N VAL A 355 -22.13 -8.78 -24.46
CA VAL A 355 -22.93 -8.23 -25.56
C VAL A 355 -22.94 -9.17 -26.76
N ILE A 356 -21.79 -9.73 -27.12
CA ILE A 356 -21.68 -10.71 -28.20
C ILE A 356 -22.54 -11.94 -27.91
N VAL A 357 -22.44 -12.50 -26.70
CA VAL A 357 -23.24 -13.66 -26.28
C VAL A 357 -24.73 -13.34 -26.33
N VAL A 358 -25.15 -12.22 -25.75
CA VAL A 358 -26.55 -11.77 -25.75
C VAL A 358 -27.10 -11.62 -27.18
N ILE A 359 -26.34 -11.00 -28.09
CA ILE A 359 -26.75 -10.84 -29.50
C ILE A 359 -26.86 -12.20 -30.21
N VAL A 360 -25.96 -13.14 -29.94
CA VAL A 360 -25.98 -14.48 -30.56
C VAL A 360 -27.21 -15.28 -30.12
N PHE A 361 -27.59 -15.19 -28.84
CA PHE A 361 -28.75 -15.91 -28.29
C PHE A 361 -30.08 -15.26 -28.63
N LEU A 362 -30.20 -13.94 -28.44
CA LEU A 362 -31.49 -13.24 -28.64
C LEU A 362 -31.74 -12.84 -30.10
N GLN A 363 -30.71 -12.73 -30.94
CA GLN A 363 -30.80 -12.46 -32.39
C GLN A 363 -31.60 -11.21 -32.77
N THR A 364 -31.94 -10.34 -31.81
CA THR A 364 -32.60 -9.07 -32.02
C THR A 364 -31.90 -7.97 -31.23
N TRP A 365 -31.63 -6.83 -31.88
CA TRP A 365 -30.93 -5.72 -31.23
C TRP A 365 -31.78 -5.08 -30.11
N ARG A 366 -33.12 -5.09 -30.27
CA ARG A 366 -34.09 -4.58 -29.28
C ARG A 366 -34.10 -5.41 -28.01
N ALA A 367 -33.99 -6.73 -28.09
CA ALA A 367 -33.86 -7.57 -26.91
C ALA A 367 -32.45 -7.43 -26.30
N SER A 368 -31.41 -7.33 -27.14
CA SER A 368 -30.02 -7.22 -26.69
C SER A 368 -29.69 -5.91 -25.96
N ILE A 369 -30.37 -4.81 -26.28
CA ILE A 369 -30.14 -3.52 -25.61
C ILE A 369 -30.61 -3.51 -24.15
N ILE A 370 -31.54 -4.40 -23.78
CA ILE A 370 -32.12 -4.43 -22.43
C ILE A 370 -31.07 -4.87 -21.40
N PRO A 371 -30.40 -6.03 -21.55
CA PRO A 371 -29.25 -6.37 -20.69
C PRO A 371 -28.11 -5.34 -20.79
N LEU A 372 -27.86 -4.78 -21.98
CA LEU A 372 -26.79 -3.80 -22.20
C LEU A 372 -26.98 -2.51 -21.40
N ILE A 373 -28.22 -2.09 -21.14
CA ILE A 373 -28.52 -0.95 -20.25
C ILE A 373 -28.52 -1.41 -18.79
N ALA A 374 -29.05 -2.60 -18.51
CA ALA A 374 -29.21 -3.09 -17.14
C ALA A 374 -27.88 -3.33 -16.40
N VAL A 375 -26.86 -3.80 -17.13
CA VAL A 375 -25.54 -4.13 -16.56
C VAL A 375 -24.79 -2.89 -16.06
N PRO A 376 -24.57 -1.84 -16.88
CA PRO A 376 -23.92 -0.61 -16.40
C PRO A 376 -24.65 0.01 -15.20
N VAL A 377 -25.99 0.04 -15.21
CA VAL A 377 -26.78 0.58 -14.07
C VAL A 377 -26.46 -0.17 -12.78
N SER A 378 -26.37 -1.50 -12.84
CA SER A 378 -26.13 -2.33 -11.64
C SER A 378 -24.68 -2.27 -11.17
N ILE A 379 -23.71 -2.34 -12.10
CA ILE A 379 -22.28 -2.28 -11.78
C ILE A 379 -21.90 -0.88 -11.29
N VAL A 380 -22.30 0.18 -11.99
CA VAL A 380 -21.99 1.55 -11.56
C VAL A 380 -22.75 1.88 -10.27
N GLY A 381 -24.01 1.46 -10.15
CA GLY A 381 -24.79 1.60 -8.92
C GLY A 381 -24.14 0.95 -7.71
N THR A 382 -23.37 -0.13 -7.90
CA THR A 382 -22.65 -0.81 -6.81
C THR A 382 -21.69 0.14 -6.08
N PHE A 383 -21.03 1.06 -6.79
CA PHE A 383 -20.14 2.06 -6.17
C PHE A 383 -20.84 2.93 -5.12
N SER A 384 -22.13 3.24 -5.30
CA SER A 384 -22.88 4.06 -4.34
C SER A 384 -22.99 3.39 -2.97
N LEU A 385 -23.23 2.08 -2.96
CA LEU A 385 -23.33 1.30 -1.73
C LEU A 385 -21.93 0.94 -1.19
N LEU A 386 -20.93 0.74 -2.05
CA LEU A 386 -19.54 0.62 -1.58
C LEU A 386 -19.10 1.86 -0.80
N LEU A 387 -19.45 3.06 -1.28
CA LEU A 387 -19.16 4.32 -0.59
C LEU A 387 -19.93 4.40 0.73
N LEU A 388 -21.21 4.02 0.75
CA LEU A 388 -22.03 4.01 1.96
C LEU A 388 -21.44 3.11 3.06
N PHE A 389 -20.85 1.97 2.68
CA PHE A 389 -20.19 1.05 3.61
C PHE A 389 -18.71 1.38 3.89
N GLY A 390 -18.17 2.47 3.32
CA GLY A 390 -16.79 2.90 3.52
C GLY A 390 -15.74 1.96 2.91
N TYR A 391 -16.08 1.25 1.84
CA TYR A 391 -15.13 0.40 1.11
C TYR A 391 -14.31 1.19 0.09
N SER A 392 -13.24 0.58 -0.42
CA SER A 392 -12.36 1.19 -1.43
C SER A 392 -12.52 0.51 -2.79
N VAL A 393 -12.13 1.23 -3.85
CA VAL A 393 -11.92 0.62 -5.17
C VAL A 393 -10.53 -0.01 -5.16
N ASN A 394 -10.48 -1.33 -5.25
CA ASN A 394 -9.24 -2.10 -5.23
C ASN A 394 -9.36 -3.35 -6.11
N ALA A 395 -8.28 -4.13 -6.19
CA ALA A 395 -8.25 -5.32 -7.03
C ALA A 395 -9.38 -6.31 -6.67
N LEU A 396 -9.70 -6.51 -5.38
CA LEU A 396 -10.71 -7.46 -4.94
C LEU A 396 -12.14 -6.99 -5.24
N SER A 397 -12.44 -5.71 -5.00
CA SER A 397 -13.76 -5.16 -5.33
C SER A 397 -13.97 -5.13 -6.84
N LEU A 398 -12.94 -4.78 -7.63
CA LEU A 398 -13.02 -4.85 -9.09
C LEU A 398 -13.17 -6.29 -9.62
N PHE A 399 -12.46 -7.28 -9.06
CA PHE A 399 -12.69 -8.68 -9.40
C PHE A 399 -14.11 -9.14 -9.03
N GLY A 400 -14.62 -8.71 -7.87
CA GLY A 400 -16.00 -8.93 -7.47
C GLY A 400 -17.00 -8.36 -8.50
N MET A 401 -16.74 -7.16 -9.02
CA MET A 401 -17.55 -6.56 -10.09
C MET A 401 -17.47 -7.35 -11.40
N VAL A 402 -16.28 -7.77 -11.83
CA VAL A 402 -16.11 -8.57 -13.05
C VAL A 402 -16.89 -9.88 -12.96
N LEU A 403 -16.82 -10.57 -11.81
CA LEU A 403 -17.62 -11.78 -11.58
C LEU A 403 -19.12 -11.47 -11.54
N ALA A 404 -19.49 -10.35 -10.92
CA ALA A 404 -20.89 -9.93 -10.83
C ALA A 404 -21.50 -9.59 -12.19
N ILE A 405 -20.72 -9.21 -13.22
CA ILE A 405 -21.26 -8.99 -14.57
C ILE A 405 -22.04 -10.22 -15.05
N GLY A 406 -21.48 -11.42 -14.93
CA GLY A 406 -22.17 -12.64 -15.37
C GLY A 406 -23.49 -12.85 -14.63
N ILE A 407 -23.47 -12.65 -13.31
CA ILE A 407 -24.65 -12.77 -12.45
C ILE A 407 -25.73 -11.73 -12.83
N VAL A 408 -25.32 -10.48 -13.03
CA VAL A 408 -26.23 -9.36 -13.33
C VAL A 408 -26.88 -9.53 -14.70
N VAL A 409 -26.10 -10.01 -15.68
CA VAL A 409 -26.57 -10.27 -17.03
C VAL A 409 -27.63 -11.37 -17.03
N ASP A 410 -27.40 -12.47 -16.31
CA ASP A 410 -28.30 -13.62 -16.27
C ASP A 410 -29.72 -13.22 -15.84
N ASP A 411 -29.87 -12.36 -14.82
CA ASP A 411 -31.18 -11.89 -14.38
C ASP A 411 -31.93 -11.13 -15.49
N ALA A 412 -31.23 -10.27 -16.23
CA ALA A 412 -31.82 -9.50 -17.32
C ALA A 412 -32.16 -10.39 -18.53
N ILE A 413 -31.29 -11.36 -18.86
CA ILE A 413 -31.53 -12.32 -19.94
C ILE A 413 -32.76 -13.16 -19.64
N VAL A 414 -32.89 -13.73 -18.44
CA VAL A 414 -34.03 -14.59 -18.06
C VAL A 414 -35.36 -13.85 -18.23
N VAL A 415 -35.40 -12.56 -17.89
CA VAL A 415 -36.58 -11.73 -18.14
C VAL A 415 -36.85 -11.62 -19.63
N VAL A 416 -35.88 -11.15 -20.41
CA VAL A 416 -36.06 -10.85 -21.83
C VAL A 416 -36.36 -12.11 -22.65
N GLU A 417 -35.66 -13.21 -22.39
CA GLU A 417 -35.89 -14.52 -23.02
C GLU A 417 -37.30 -15.04 -22.72
N ASN A 418 -37.75 -14.95 -21.46
CA ASN A 418 -39.09 -15.43 -21.12
C ASN A 418 -40.19 -14.52 -21.70
N VAL A 419 -39.92 -13.23 -21.91
CA VAL A 419 -40.82 -12.33 -22.64
C VAL A 419 -40.89 -12.73 -24.11
N GLU A 420 -39.75 -12.90 -24.78
CA GLU A 420 -39.67 -13.33 -26.19
C GLU A 420 -40.41 -14.67 -26.41
N ARG A 421 -40.19 -15.65 -25.54
CA ARG A 421 -40.92 -16.93 -25.57
C ARG A 421 -42.44 -16.77 -25.49
N ASN A 422 -42.92 -15.80 -24.70
CA ASN A 422 -44.35 -15.51 -24.58
C ASN A 422 -44.88 -14.70 -25.78
N ILE A 423 -44.05 -13.86 -26.42
CA ILE A 423 -44.36 -13.17 -27.68
C ILE A 423 -44.45 -14.20 -28.83
N GLU A 424 -43.54 -15.16 -28.91
CA GLU A 424 -43.59 -16.31 -29.83
C GLU A 424 -44.87 -17.13 -29.67
N SER A 425 -45.43 -17.15 -28.45
CA SER A 425 -46.71 -17.81 -28.15
C SER A 425 -47.94 -16.98 -28.57
N GLY A 426 -47.74 -15.82 -29.23
CA GLY A 426 -48.79 -14.99 -29.82
C GLY A 426 -49.30 -13.83 -28.96
N LEU A 427 -48.68 -13.54 -27.81
CA LEU A 427 -49.07 -12.43 -26.95
C LEU A 427 -48.47 -11.09 -27.42
N SER A 428 -49.17 -9.99 -27.14
CA SER A 428 -48.61 -8.64 -27.32
C SER A 428 -47.43 -8.40 -26.37
N ALA A 429 -46.46 -7.56 -26.72
CA ALA A 429 -45.24 -7.34 -25.91
C ALA A 429 -45.55 -6.99 -24.44
N ARG A 430 -46.58 -6.17 -24.19
CA ARG A 430 -47.01 -5.80 -22.84
C ARG A 430 -47.63 -6.97 -22.07
N GLU A 431 -48.51 -7.74 -22.71
CA GLU A 431 -49.16 -8.91 -22.09
C GLU A 431 -48.17 -10.06 -21.86
N ALA A 432 -47.29 -10.30 -22.83
CA ALA A 432 -46.17 -11.21 -22.73
C ALA A 432 -45.28 -10.85 -21.54
N THR A 433 -45.00 -9.55 -21.34
CA THR A 433 -44.23 -9.08 -20.18
C THR A 433 -44.94 -9.33 -18.84
N TYR A 434 -46.26 -9.12 -18.74
CA TYR A 434 -46.96 -9.46 -17.49
C TYR A 434 -46.94 -10.95 -17.19
N ARG A 435 -47.13 -11.79 -18.20
CA ARG A 435 -47.11 -13.24 -18.05
C ARG A 435 -45.70 -13.71 -17.68
N ALA A 436 -44.70 -13.24 -18.40
CA ALA A 436 -43.31 -13.57 -18.14
C ALA A 436 -42.91 -13.21 -16.71
N MET A 437 -43.22 -11.99 -16.25
CA MET A 437 -42.90 -11.58 -14.87
C MET A 437 -43.63 -12.40 -13.81
N ARG A 438 -44.84 -12.94 -14.07
CA ARG A 438 -45.48 -13.88 -13.13
C ARG A 438 -44.73 -15.20 -13.02
N GLU A 439 -44.07 -15.63 -14.09
CA GLU A 439 -43.30 -16.88 -14.14
C GLU A 439 -41.90 -16.70 -13.51
N VAL A 440 -41.23 -15.57 -13.78
CA VAL A 440 -39.81 -15.39 -13.41
C VAL A 440 -39.56 -14.57 -12.15
N SER A 441 -40.51 -13.78 -11.64
CA SER A 441 -40.24 -12.93 -10.44
C SER A 441 -39.84 -13.74 -9.21
N GLY A 442 -40.48 -14.89 -8.98
CA GLY A 442 -40.14 -15.77 -7.86
C GLY A 442 -38.73 -16.37 -7.98
N PRO A 443 -38.39 -17.00 -9.13
CA PRO A 443 -37.05 -17.46 -9.42
C PRO A 443 -35.96 -16.39 -9.30
N ILE A 444 -36.17 -15.18 -9.81
CA ILE A 444 -35.20 -14.07 -9.72
C ILE A 444 -34.92 -13.70 -8.26
N ILE A 445 -35.96 -13.54 -7.45
CA ILE A 445 -35.81 -13.24 -6.02
C ILE A 445 -35.09 -14.40 -5.31
N ALA A 446 -35.44 -15.66 -5.64
CA ALA A 446 -34.80 -16.83 -5.05
C ALA A 446 -33.30 -16.88 -5.36
N ILE A 447 -32.91 -16.67 -6.62
CA ILE A 447 -31.50 -16.63 -7.06
C ILE A 447 -30.74 -15.54 -6.31
N ALA A 448 -31.29 -14.32 -6.28
CA ALA A 448 -30.69 -13.19 -5.58
C ALA A 448 -30.50 -13.47 -4.09
N LEU A 449 -31.52 -14.01 -3.41
CA LEU A 449 -31.44 -14.37 -1.99
C LEU A 449 -30.44 -15.50 -1.74
N THR A 450 -30.35 -16.50 -2.62
CA THR A 450 -29.33 -17.55 -2.48
C THR A 450 -27.91 -17.02 -2.61
N LEU A 451 -27.65 -16.11 -3.55
CA LEU A 451 -26.34 -15.48 -3.70
C LEU A 451 -26.01 -14.61 -2.49
N VAL A 452 -26.96 -13.81 -2.01
CA VAL A 452 -26.81 -13.04 -0.78
C VAL A 452 -26.55 -13.97 0.41
N ALA A 453 -27.25 -15.10 0.53
CA ALA A 453 -27.06 -16.08 1.60
C ALA A 453 -25.68 -16.77 1.56
N VAL A 454 -25.06 -16.89 0.38
CA VAL A 454 -23.69 -17.44 0.24
C VAL A 454 -22.64 -16.39 0.57
N PHE A 455 -22.79 -15.15 0.08
CA PHE A 455 -21.74 -14.13 0.18
C PHE A 455 -21.80 -13.29 1.46
N VAL A 456 -22.99 -12.95 1.98
CA VAL A 456 -23.11 -12.11 3.19
C VAL A 456 -22.45 -12.73 4.42
N PRO A 457 -22.56 -14.05 4.69
CA PRO A 457 -21.84 -14.66 5.82
C PRO A 457 -20.32 -14.50 5.76
N LEU A 458 -19.73 -14.47 4.55
CA LEU A 458 -18.29 -14.27 4.37
C LEU A 458 -17.84 -12.87 4.84
N ALA A 459 -18.73 -11.87 4.83
CA ALA A 459 -18.42 -10.53 5.31
C ALA A 459 -18.28 -10.45 6.84
N PHE A 460 -18.75 -11.45 7.57
CA PHE A 460 -18.63 -11.56 9.04
C PHE A 460 -17.43 -12.39 9.48
N MET A 461 -16.65 -12.94 8.54
CA MET A 461 -15.39 -13.59 8.88
C MET A 461 -14.43 -12.58 9.51
N SER A 462 -13.80 -12.98 10.62
CA SER A 462 -12.82 -12.16 11.33
C SER A 462 -11.39 -12.43 10.83
N GLY A 463 -10.45 -11.60 11.29
CA GLY A 463 -9.04 -11.70 10.95
C GLY A 463 -8.71 -11.22 9.55
N LEU A 464 -7.47 -11.46 9.15
CA LEU A 464 -6.90 -10.94 7.91
C LEU A 464 -7.63 -11.50 6.69
N THR A 465 -7.85 -12.82 6.61
CA THR A 465 -8.63 -13.47 5.55
C THR A 465 -10.05 -12.93 5.45
N GLY A 466 -10.69 -12.62 6.59
CA GLY A 466 -12.03 -12.03 6.62
C GLY A 466 -12.10 -10.67 5.94
N GLN A 467 -11.08 -9.82 6.11
CA GLN A 467 -11.03 -8.51 5.46
C GLN A 467 -10.91 -8.61 3.93
N PHE A 468 -10.13 -9.58 3.42
CA PHE A 468 -10.06 -9.85 1.98
C PHE A 468 -11.41 -10.28 1.43
N TYR A 469 -12.09 -11.23 2.09
CA TYR A 469 -13.39 -11.70 1.63
C TYR A 469 -14.51 -10.69 1.81
N LYS A 470 -14.44 -9.82 2.82
CA LYS A 470 -15.48 -8.83 3.11
C LYS A 470 -15.78 -7.93 1.91
N GLN A 471 -14.77 -7.30 1.33
CA GLN A 471 -15.00 -6.40 0.20
C GLN A 471 -15.37 -7.16 -1.08
N PHE A 472 -14.75 -8.31 -1.34
CA PHE A 472 -15.09 -9.18 -2.47
C PHE A 472 -16.56 -9.63 -2.43
N ALA A 473 -16.98 -10.21 -1.29
CA ALA A 473 -18.31 -10.76 -1.09
C ALA A 473 -19.39 -9.67 -1.05
N MET A 474 -19.13 -8.55 -0.37
CA MET A 474 -20.07 -7.43 -0.33
C MET A 474 -20.26 -6.80 -1.71
N THR A 475 -19.22 -6.71 -2.53
CA THR A 475 -19.36 -6.18 -3.89
C THR A 475 -20.31 -7.03 -4.72
N ILE A 476 -20.17 -8.37 -4.66
CA ILE A 476 -21.06 -9.30 -5.38
C ILE A 476 -22.48 -9.24 -4.83
N ALA A 477 -22.65 -9.27 -3.50
CA ALA A 477 -23.95 -9.23 -2.86
C ALA A 477 -24.71 -7.93 -3.19
N ILE A 478 -24.04 -6.78 -3.09
CA ILE A 478 -24.60 -5.47 -3.46
C ILE A 478 -24.98 -5.45 -4.93
N SER A 479 -24.09 -5.86 -5.82
CA SER A 479 -24.34 -5.88 -7.27
C SER A 479 -25.53 -6.78 -7.63
N THR A 480 -25.64 -7.94 -6.97
CA THR A 480 -26.77 -8.86 -7.13
C THR A 480 -28.09 -8.26 -6.65
N VAL A 481 -28.09 -7.55 -5.52
CA VAL A 481 -29.30 -6.89 -5.02
C VAL A 481 -29.76 -5.77 -5.97
N ILE A 482 -28.82 -4.96 -6.48
CA ILE A 482 -29.15 -3.93 -7.48
C ILE A 482 -29.63 -4.59 -8.79
N SER A 483 -29.00 -5.68 -9.23
CA SER A 483 -29.43 -6.45 -10.40
C SER A 483 -30.85 -6.96 -10.26
N ALA A 484 -31.16 -7.64 -9.15
CA ALA A 484 -32.49 -8.17 -8.89
C ALA A 484 -33.54 -7.05 -8.86
N PHE A 485 -33.20 -5.91 -8.25
CA PHE A 485 -34.06 -4.73 -8.28
C PHE A 485 -34.27 -4.24 -9.73
N ASN A 486 -33.21 -4.11 -10.52
CA ASN A 486 -33.27 -3.63 -11.89
C ASN A 486 -34.04 -4.61 -12.82
N SER A 487 -33.88 -5.91 -12.61
CA SER A 487 -34.56 -6.97 -13.35
C SER A 487 -36.04 -7.09 -12.99
N LEU A 488 -36.45 -6.67 -11.80
CA LEU A 488 -37.86 -6.58 -11.42
C LEU A 488 -38.53 -5.26 -11.82
N THR A 489 -37.75 -4.25 -12.22
CA THR A 489 -38.20 -2.87 -12.49
C THR A 489 -37.93 -2.42 -13.93
N LEU A 490 -36.67 -2.11 -14.26
CA LEU A 490 -36.23 -1.58 -15.56
C LEU A 490 -36.36 -2.61 -16.69
N SER A 491 -35.88 -3.84 -16.50
CA SER A 491 -35.88 -4.87 -17.55
C SER A 491 -37.28 -5.15 -18.11
N PRO A 492 -38.33 -5.37 -17.30
CA PRO A 492 -39.68 -5.56 -17.81
C PRO A 492 -40.29 -4.26 -18.38
N ALA A 493 -39.98 -3.09 -17.82
CA ALA A 493 -40.44 -1.82 -18.37
C ALA A 493 -39.87 -1.57 -19.78
N LEU A 494 -38.58 -1.83 -19.97
CA LEU A 494 -37.92 -1.76 -21.27
C LEU A 494 -38.43 -2.84 -22.22
N SER A 495 -38.67 -4.07 -21.75
CA SER A 495 -39.24 -5.15 -22.55
C SER A 495 -40.61 -4.78 -23.13
N ALA A 496 -41.48 -4.19 -22.31
CA ALA A 496 -42.81 -3.77 -22.74
C ALA A 496 -42.81 -2.60 -23.76
N ILE A 497 -41.76 -1.76 -23.78
CA ILE A 497 -41.62 -0.65 -24.72
C ILE A 497 -40.88 -1.05 -26.00
N LEU A 498 -39.78 -1.80 -25.86
CA LEU A 498 -38.82 -2.03 -26.93
C LEU A 498 -39.13 -3.29 -27.73
N LEU A 499 -39.70 -4.33 -27.12
CA LEU A 499 -40.01 -5.57 -27.84
C LEU A 499 -41.25 -5.38 -28.71
N LYS A 500 -41.24 -6.05 -29.87
CA LYS A 500 -42.29 -5.99 -30.89
C LYS A 500 -43.04 -7.31 -30.97
N GLY A 501 -44.29 -7.28 -31.38
CA GLY A 501 -45.08 -8.50 -31.58
C GLY A 501 -44.63 -9.32 -32.78
N HIS A 502 -44.95 -10.62 -32.80
CA HIS A 502 -44.60 -11.58 -33.86
C HIS A 502 -45.13 -11.23 -35.27
N GLY A 503 -45.92 -10.16 -35.43
CA GLY A 503 -46.45 -9.66 -36.71
C GLY A 503 -46.04 -8.22 -37.07
N ASP A 504 -45.19 -7.57 -36.27
CA ASP A 504 -44.74 -6.20 -36.54
C ASP A 504 -43.64 -6.16 -37.61
N LYS A 505 -43.63 -5.12 -38.45
CA LYS A 505 -42.59 -4.94 -39.47
C LYS A 505 -41.20 -4.88 -38.83
N GLU A 506 -40.28 -5.72 -39.33
CA GLU A 506 -38.88 -5.71 -38.93
C GLU A 506 -38.24 -4.34 -39.21
N ASP A 507 -37.58 -3.78 -38.20
CA ASP A 507 -36.85 -2.52 -38.34
C ASP A 507 -35.69 -2.65 -39.33
N TRP A 508 -35.24 -1.52 -39.88
CA TRP A 508 -34.11 -1.48 -40.80
C TRP A 508 -32.82 -2.06 -40.20
N LEU A 509 -32.56 -1.83 -38.90
CA LEU A 509 -31.43 -2.42 -38.16
C LEU A 509 -31.55 -3.94 -38.05
N THR A 510 -32.73 -4.46 -37.73
CA THR A 510 -32.99 -5.92 -37.68
C THR A 510 -32.82 -6.54 -39.05
N ARG A 511 -33.31 -5.89 -40.11
CA ARG A 511 -33.13 -6.34 -41.50
C ARG A 511 -31.68 -6.32 -41.96
N ALA A 512 -30.91 -5.29 -41.57
CA ALA A 512 -29.48 -5.22 -41.85
C ALA A 512 -28.72 -6.36 -41.14
N MET A 513 -29.02 -6.60 -39.86
CA MET A 513 -28.43 -7.68 -39.08
C MET A 513 -28.79 -9.06 -39.66
N ASN A 514 -30.05 -9.29 -40.01
CA ASN A 514 -30.50 -10.53 -40.67
C ASN A 514 -29.86 -10.73 -42.05
N ARG A 515 -29.58 -9.64 -42.79
CA ARG A 515 -28.90 -9.71 -44.09
C ARG A 515 -27.44 -10.11 -43.98
N VAL A 516 -26.75 -9.69 -42.91
CA VAL A 516 -25.32 -9.98 -42.69
C VAL A 516 -25.13 -11.29 -41.93
N LEU A 517 -25.93 -11.55 -40.89
CA LEU A 517 -25.74 -12.65 -39.93
C LEU A 517 -26.83 -13.74 -40.02
N GLY A 518 -27.89 -13.57 -40.80
CA GLY A 518 -29.02 -14.51 -40.83
C GLY A 518 -28.68 -15.90 -41.41
N GLY A 519 -27.61 -16.03 -42.19
CA GLY A 519 -27.06 -17.34 -42.57
C GLY A 519 -26.46 -18.08 -41.37
N PHE A 520 -25.68 -17.36 -40.55
CA PHE A 520 -25.07 -17.89 -39.32
C PHE A 520 -26.14 -18.23 -38.28
N PHE A 521 -27.09 -17.33 -38.02
CA PHE A 521 -28.18 -17.56 -37.05
C PHE A 521 -29.02 -18.79 -37.37
N ARG A 522 -29.37 -19.02 -38.64
CA ARG A 522 -30.08 -20.24 -39.06
C ARG A 522 -29.27 -21.51 -38.79
N GLY A 523 -27.96 -21.47 -39.04
CA GLY A 523 -27.05 -22.56 -38.72
C GLY A 523 -26.99 -22.83 -37.22
N PHE A 524 -26.77 -21.77 -36.44
CA PHE A 524 -26.73 -21.82 -34.97
C PHE A 524 -28.03 -22.39 -34.39
N ASN A 525 -29.20 -21.87 -34.78
CA ASN A 525 -30.50 -22.33 -34.27
C ASN A 525 -30.73 -23.81 -34.59
N LYS A 526 -30.37 -24.26 -35.80
CA LYS A 526 -30.51 -25.68 -36.19
C LYS A 526 -29.65 -26.58 -35.31
N VAL A 527 -28.41 -26.18 -35.01
CA VAL A 527 -27.51 -26.92 -34.14
C VAL A 527 -28.00 -26.87 -32.69
N PHE A 528 -28.40 -25.70 -32.21
CA PHE A 528 -28.89 -25.48 -30.85
C PHE A 528 -30.14 -26.30 -30.55
N HIS A 529 -31.17 -26.24 -31.40
CA HIS A 529 -32.39 -27.04 -31.23
C HIS A 529 -32.11 -28.54 -31.27
N ARG A 530 -31.22 -28.99 -32.16
CA ARG A 530 -30.81 -30.41 -32.21
C ARG A 530 -30.08 -30.81 -30.93
N GLY A 531 -29.22 -29.94 -30.42
CA GLY A 531 -28.53 -30.09 -29.14
C GLY A 531 -29.51 -30.18 -27.97
N ALA A 532 -30.46 -29.25 -27.87
CA ALA A 532 -31.48 -29.22 -26.82
C ALA A 532 -32.35 -30.49 -26.82
N GLN A 533 -32.77 -30.97 -27.99
CA GLN A 533 -33.52 -32.22 -28.12
C GLN A 533 -32.68 -33.44 -27.69
N ASN A 534 -31.41 -33.49 -28.09
CA ASN A 534 -30.51 -34.57 -27.71
C ASN A 534 -30.21 -34.55 -26.21
N TYR A 535 -30.00 -33.36 -25.62
CA TYR A 535 -29.84 -33.17 -24.19
C TYR A 535 -31.09 -33.66 -23.43
N GLY A 536 -32.29 -33.28 -23.88
CA GLY A 536 -33.55 -33.75 -23.28
C GLY A 536 -33.70 -35.28 -23.32
N ARG A 537 -33.34 -35.93 -24.44
CA ARG A 537 -33.30 -37.40 -24.53
C ARG A 537 -32.26 -38.00 -23.57
N GLY A 538 -31.09 -37.38 -23.47
CA GLY A 538 -30.01 -37.77 -22.56
C GLY A 538 -30.45 -37.72 -21.10
N VAL A 539 -31.03 -36.60 -20.65
CA VAL A 539 -31.58 -36.44 -19.29
C VAL A 539 -32.63 -37.51 -19.00
N ARG A 540 -33.50 -37.84 -19.96
CA ARG A 540 -34.50 -38.91 -19.80
C ARG A 540 -33.85 -40.29 -19.59
N GLY A 541 -32.73 -40.56 -20.27
CA GLY A 541 -31.94 -41.79 -20.09
C GLY A 541 -31.15 -41.82 -18.78
N VAL A 542 -30.68 -40.67 -18.30
CA VAL A 542 -30.01 -40.52 -17.00
C VAL A 542 -31.01 -40.74 -15.85
N LEU A 543 -32.22 -40.20 -15.98
CA LEU A 543 -33.30 -40.35 -15.00
C LEU A 543 -33.76 -41.81 -14.82
N SER A 544 -33.58 -42.68 -15.82
CA SER A 544 -33.89 -44.11 -15.69
C SER A 544 -32.79 -44.91 -14.99
N ARG A 545 -31.59 -44.34 -14.80
CA ARG A 545 -30.41 -45.00 -14.20
C ARG A 545 -29.95 -44.33 -12.91
N LYS A 546 -30.90 -44.01 -12.02
CA LYS A 546 -30.67 -43.22 -10.78
C LYS A 546 -29.54 -43.77 -9.89
N ALA A 547 -29.47 -45.09 -9.71
CA ALA A 547 -28.44 -45.72 -8.86
C ALA A 547 -27.02 -45.55 -9.42
N VAL A 548 -26.86 -45.71 -10.74
CA VAL A 548 -25.57 -45.50 -11.41
C VAL A 548 -25.15 -44.03 -11.30
N MET A 549 -26.09 -43.11 -11.49
CA MET A 549 -25.81 -41.68 -11.39
C MET A 549 -25.47 -41.25 -9.96
N LEU A 550 -26.09 -41.86 -8.95
CA LEU A 550 -25.71 -41.65 -7.56
C LEU A 550 -24.30 -42.18 -7.28
N GLY A 551 -23.93 -43.32 -7.86
CA GLY A 551 -22.57 -43.84 -7.81
C GLY A 551 -21.55 -42.88 -8.44
N VAL A 552 -21.84 -42.36 -9.63
CA VAL A 552 -21.01 -41.35 -10.30
C VAL A 552 -20.91 -40.08 -9.45
N TYR A 553 -22.01 -39.61 -8.87
CA TYR A 553 -22.00 -38.46 -7.95
C TYR A 553 -21.09 -38.70 -6.75
N LEU A 554 -21.17 -39.87 -6.10
CA LEU A 554 -20.29 -40.23 -4.99
C LEU A 554 -18.82 -40.28 -5.42
N VAL A 555 -18.53 -40.78 -6.62
CA VAL A 555 -17.17 -40.76 -7.19
C VAL A 555 -16.68 -39.32 -7.39
N LEU A 556 -17.53 -38.42 -7.92
CA LEU A 556 -17.18 -37.01 -8.09
C LEU A 556 -16.98 -36.28 -6.76
N VAL A 557 -17.78 -36.60 -5.73
CA VAL A 557 -17.58 -36.09 -4.37
C VAL A 557 -16.25 -36.60 -3.80
N GLY A 558 -15.96 -37.89 -3.95
CA GLY A 558 -14.67 -38.48 -3.55
C GLY A 558 -13.48 -37.85 -4.27
N ALA A 559 -13.61 -37.62 -5.59
CA ALA A 559 -12.60 -36.93 -6.39
C ALA A 559 -12.40 -35.48 -5.92
N THR A 560 -13.48 -34.76 -5.60
CA THR A 560 -13.40 -33.39 -5.04
C THR A 560 -12.62 -33.37 -3.73
N VAL A 561 -12.88 -34.31 -2.82
CA VAL A 561 -12.12 -34.43 -1.54
C VAL A 561 -10.66 -34.77 -1.79
N MET A 562 -10.37 -35.65 -2.74
CA MET A 562 -9.00 -36.02 -3.11
C MET A 562 -8.24 -34.82 -3.68
N VAL A 563 -8.82 -34.10 -4.64
CA VAL A 563 -8.21 -32.91 -5.25
C VAL A 563 -7.97 -31.82 -4.20
N SER A 564 -8.93 -31.59 -3.29
CA SER A 564 -8.81 -30.62 -2.19
C SER A 564 -7.61 -30.90 -1.27
N ARG A 565 -7.21 -32.18 -1.11
CA ARG A 565 -6.01 -32.55 -0.32
C ARG A 565 -4.70 -32.47 -1.09
N ILE A 566 -4.74 -32.48 -2.42
CA ILE A 566 -3.55 -32.44 -3.29
C ILE A 566 -3.15 -30.99 -3.61
N VAL A 567 -4.14 -30.10 -3.74
CA VAL A 567 -3.88 -28.68 -4.05
C VAL A 567 -3.20 -28.01 -2.84
N PRO A 568 -1.98 -27.47 -2.99
CA PRO A 568 -1.29 -26.81 -1.90
C PRO A 568 -2.04 -25.53 -1.48
N GLY A 569 -2.14 -25.31 -0.17
CA GLY A 569 -2.68 -24.08 0.38
C GLY A 569 -1.77 -22.88 0.08
N GLY A 570 -2.38 -21.74 -0.21
CA GLY A 570 -1.69 -20.47 -0.39
C GLY A 570 -2.61 -19.33 0.04
N PHE A 571 -2.03 -18.21 0.49
CA PHE A 571 -2.82 -17.06 0.94
C PHE A 571 -3.07 -16.06 -0.20
N VAL A 572 -2.03 -15.34 -0.64
CA VAL A 572 -2.07 -14.46 -1.82
C VAL A 572 -0.91 -14.87 -2.74
N PRO A 573 -1.15 -15.06 -4.06
CA PRO A 573 -0.10 -15.46 -4.98
C PRO A 573 1.00 -14.39 -5.07
N ALA A 574 2.24 -14.82 -5.29
CA ALA A 574 3.33 -13.90 -5.61
C ALA A 574 3.04 -13.19 -6.94
N GLN A 575 3.30 -11.89 -6.97
CA GLN A 575 3.06 -11.03 -8.13
C GLN A 575 4.35 -10.35 -8.55
N ASP A 576 4.48 -10.09 -9.84
CA ASP A 576 5.48 -9.19 -10.37
C ASP A 576 5.00 -7.77 -10.07
N LYS A 577 5.65 -7.07 -9.12
CA LYS A 577 5.30 -5.70 -8.75
C LYS A 577 6.26 -4.66 -9.35
N GLU A 578 6.95 -5.01 -10.42
CA GLU A 578 7.96 -4.15 -11.08
C GLU A 578 9.17 -3.78 -10.20
N TYR A 579 9.39 -4.47 -9.09
CA TYR A 579 10.62 -4.37 -8.31
C TYR A 579 10.94 -5.67 -7.58
N LEU A 580 12.21 -5.82 -7.20
CA LEU A 580 12.75 -6.92 -6.40
C LEU A 580 13.53 -6.35 -5.21
N ILE A 581 13.61 -7.14 -4.14
CA ILE A 581 14.37 -6.78 -2.94
C ILE A 581 15.56 -7.71 -2.85
N ALA A 582 16.75 -7.17 -3.07
CA ALA A 582 18.00 -7.86 -2.81
C ALA A 582 18.60 -7.35 -1.50
N PHE A 583 19.28 -8.20 -0.74
CA PHE A 583 20.03 -7.78 0.43
C PHE A 583 21.35 -8.52 0.51
N ALA A 584 22.31 -7.92 1.21
CA ALA A 584 23.56 -8.53 1.61
C ALA A 584 23.68 -8.50 3.13
N GLN A 585 24.04 -9.64 3.70
CA GLN A 585 24.42 -9.78 5.09
C GLN A 585 25.86 -10.26 5.16
N LEU A 586 26.75 -9.39 5.64
CA LEU A 586 28.16 -9.72 5.90
C LEU A 586 28.30 -10.28 7.32
N PRO A 587 29.44 -10.93 7.64
CA PRO A 587 29.76 -11.33 9.01
C PRO A 587 29.67 -10.17 10.01
N ASN A 588 29.23 -10.48 11.23
CA ASN A 588 29.13 -9.52 12.31
C ASN A 588 30.46 -8.78 12.53
N GLY A 589 30.39 -7.45 12.67
CA GLY A 589 31.57 -6.58 12.80
C GLY A 589 32.17 -6.09 11.48
N ALA A 590 31.62 -6.47 10.32
CA ALA A 590 32.02 -5.87 9.06
C ALA A 590 31.77 -4.34 9.05
N SER A 591 32.74 -3.59 8.53
CA SER A 591 32.62 -2.14 8.39
C SER A 591 31.65 -1.75 7.28
N LEU A 592 31.06 -0.57 7.41
CA LEU A 592 30.14 -0.02 6.42
C LEU A 592 30.80 0.11 5.03
N ASP A 593 32.09 0.45 4.97
CA ASP A 593 32.83 0.53 3.70
C ASP A 593 32.98 -0.85 3.03
N ARG A 594 33.13 -1.92 3.81
CA ARG A 594 33.19 -3.28 3.26
C ARG A 594 31.82 -3.68 2.70
N THR A 595 30.75 -3.35 3.42
CA THR A 595 29.37 -3.59 2.99
C THR A 595 29.02 -2.78 1.75
N GLU A 596 29.42 -1.51 1.66
CA GLU A 596 29.21 -0.68 0.49
C GLU A 596 29.88 -1.25 -0.76
N LYS A 597 31.09 -1.80 -0.66
CA LYS A 597 31.75 -2.47 -1.80
C LYS A 597 30.90 -3.62 -2.35
N VAL A 598 30.35 -4.45 -1.47
CA VAL A 598 29.44 -5.54 -1.85
C VAL A 598 28.16 -5.00 -2.48
N ILE A 599 27.55 -3.99 -1.87
CA ILE A 599 26.30 -3.39 -2.38
C ILE A 599 26.49 -2.72 -3.74
N ARG A 600 27.64 -2.06 -3.98
CA ARG A 600 27.99 -1.52 -5.29
C ARG A 600 28.16 -2.62 -6.33
N GLN A 601 28.83 -3.71 -5.97
CA GLN A 601 28.96 -4.87 -6.85
C GLN A 601 27.60 -5.48 -7.19
N MET A 602 26.68 -5.56 -6.22
CA MET A 602 25.29 -5.98 -6.47
C MET A 602 24.57 -5.03 -7.42
N GLY A 603 24.66 -3.71 -7.19
CA GLY A 603 24.06 -2.71 -8.07
C GLY A 603 24.59 -2.79 -9.51
N GLU A 604 25.90 -3.01 -9.69
CA GLU A 604 26.53 -3.19 -11.01
C GLU A 604 26.03 -4.43 -11.76
N ILE A 605 25.89 -5.54 -11.04
CA ILE A 605 25.36 -6.80 -11.61
C ILE A 605 23.88 -6.61 -11.95
N ALA A 606 23.09 -6.01 -11.06
CA ALA A 606 21.68 -5.73 -11.28
C ALA A 606 21.45 -4.86 -12.53
N LEU A 607 22.19 -3.75 -12.67
CA LEU A 607 22.06 -2.84 -13.81
C LEU A 607 22.43 -3.48 -15.16
N LYS A 608 23.25 -4.54 -15.16
CA LYS A 608 23.59 -5.30 -16.37
C LYS A 608 22.55 -6.37 -16.72
N GLN A 609 21.67 -6.73 -15.79
CA GLN A 609 20.67 -7.77 -16.00
C GLN A 609 19.52 -7.24 -16.90
N PRO A 610 19.19 -7.92 -17.99
CA PRO A 610 18.06 -7.52 -18.84
C PRO A 610 16.74 -7.46 -18.05
N GLY A 611 15.98 -6.38 -18.25
CA GLY A 611 14.71 -6.12 -17.58
C GLY A 611 14.81 -5.30 -16.30
N VAL A 612 16.02 -5.01 -15.80
CA VAL A 612 16.25 -4.06 -14.70
C VAL A 612 16.29 -2.64 -15.25
N GLU A 613 15.67 -1.70 -14.54
CA GLU A 613 15.65 -0.27 -14.87
C GLU A 613 16.63 0.51 -14.00
N SER A 614 16.67 0.27 -12.69
CA SER A 614 17.57 0.97 -11.77
C SER A 614 17.85 0.14 -10.50
N ALA A 615 18.89 0.55 -9.76
CA ALA A 615 19.27 -0.06 -8.49
C ALA A 615 19.31 1.01 -7.39
N VAL A 616 18.33 0.97 -6.48
CA VAL A 616 18.25 1.84 -5.30
C VAL A 616 18.88 1.11 -4.13
N SER A 617 20.02 1.59 -3.66
CA SER A 617 20.90 0.85 -2.76
C SER A 617 21.11 1.58 -1.44
N PHE A 618 21.01 0.87 -0.33
CA PHE A 618 21.17 1.37 1.03
C PHE A 618 22.23 0.55 1.80
N PRO A 619 23.53 0.86 1.62
CA PRO A 619 24.56 0.31 2.51
C PRO A 619 24.32 0.79 3.94
N GLY A 620 24.29 -0.15 4.88
CA GLY A 620 24.01 0.16 6.28
C GLY A 620 22.56 -0.11 6.70
N LEU A 621 21.68 -0.50 5.77
CA LEU A 621 20.28 -0.81 6.08
C LEU A 621 20.07 -2.33 6.18
N SER A 622 19.43 -2.79 7.25
CA SER A 622 19.06 -4.18 7.46
C SER A 622 17.66 -4.47 6.94
N VAL A 623 17.48 -5.60 6.23
CA VAL A 623 16.15 -6.07 5.83
C VAL A 623 15.30 -6.52 7.03
N ASN A 624 15.95 -6.82 8.15
CA ASN A 624 15.29 -7.12 9.41
C ASN A 624 14.94 -5.81 10.13
N GLY A 625 13.73 -5.31 9.89
CA GLY A 625 13.18 -4.15 10.58
C GLY A 625 13.59 -2.78 10.04
N PHE A 626 14.29 -2.70 8.90
CA PHE A 626 14.83 -1.45 8.34
C PHE A 626 15.65 -0.64 9.35
N THR A 627 16.50 -1.36 10.09
CA THR A 627 17.40 -0.79 11.10
C THR A 627 18.81 -0.60 10.56
N ASN A 628 19.56 0.32 11.18
CA ASN A 628 20.95 0.56 10.79
C ASN A 628 21.86 -0.57 11.28
N SER A 629 22.63 -1.15 10.37
CA SER A 629 23.66 -2.16 10.65
C SER A 629 24.81 -2.04 9.66
N SER A 630 26.03 -1.85 10.16
CA SER A 630 27.23 -1.69 9.31
C SER A 630 27.53 -2.90 8.43
N SER A 631 27.03 -4.08 8.81
CA SER A 631 27.24 -5.36 8.13
C SER A 631 26.10 -5.75 7.18
N ALA A 632 25.05 -4.94 7.09
CA ALA A 632 23.89 -5.22 6.25
C ALA A 632 23.70 -4.13 5.19
N GLY A 633 23.12 -4.51 4.06
CA GLY A 633 22.66 -3.56 3.07
C GLY A 633 21.53 -4.11 2.23
N ILE A 634 20.70 -3.21 1.71
CA ILE A 634 19.56 -3.53 0.84
C ILE A 634 19.78 -2.90 -0.53
N VAL A 635 19.33 -3.58 -1.57
CA VAL A 635 19.20 -3.07 -2.93
C VAL A 635 17.79 -3.34 -3.42
N PHE A 636 17.00 -2.28 -3.58
CA PHE A 636 15.74 -2.34 -4.30
C PHE A 636 16.04 -2.25 -5.80
N VAL A 637 15.88 -3.38 -6.49
CA VAL A 637 16.09 -3.48 -7.94
C VAL A 637 14.76 -3.18 -8.60
N THR A 638 14.64 -2.00 -9.21
CA THR A 638 13.43 -1.66 -9.96
C THR A 638 13.50 -2.26 -11.35
N LEU A 639 12.38 -2.80 -11.82
CA LEU A 639 12.26 -3.44 -13.11
C LEU A 639 11.64 -2.46 -14.10
N LYS A 640 11.88 -2.72 -15.38
CA LYS A 640 11.23 -1.98 -16.47
C LYS A 640 9.70 -2.17 -16.43
N PRO A 641 8.92 -1.24 -16.99
CA PRO A 641 7.47 -1.41 -17.11
C PRO A 641 7.11 -2.70 -17.86
N PHE A 642 5.91 -3.25 -17.60
CA PHE A 642 5.43 -4.48 -18.27
C PHE A 642 5.45 -4.38 -19.81
N ASP A 643 5.23 -3.18 -20.36
CA ASP A 643 5.22 -2.93 -21.80
C ASP A 643 6.60 -3.12 -22.45
N GLU A 644 7.69 -3.09 -21.68
CA GLU A 644 9.06 -3.33 -22.16
C GLU A 644 9.59 -4.73 -21.80
N ARG A 645 8.87 -5.48 -20.93
CA ARG A 645 9.28 -6.82 -20.46
C ARG A 645 8.37 -7.90 -21.01
N HIS A 646 8.66 -8.36 -22.22
CA HIS A 646 7.92 -9.44 -22.86
C HIS A 646 8.58 -10.81 -22.65
N GLY A 647 7.76 -11.83 -22.36
CA GLY A 647 8.17 -13.22 -22.23
C GLY A 647 8.52 -13.66 -20.80
N SER A 648 8.50 -14.97 -20.57
CA SER A 648 8.68 -15.57 -19.23
C SER A 648 10.07 -15.33 -18.62
N ALA A 649 11.10 -15.16 -19.47
CA ALA A 649 12.48 -14.90 -19.04
C ALA A 649 12.68 -13.50 -18.42
N LEU A 650 11.82 -12.53 -18.75
CA LEU A 650 11.85 -11.17 -18.21
C LEU A 650 10.83 -10.95 -17.08
N SER A 651 10.20 -12.03 -16.59
CA SER A 651 9.37 -11.97 -15.38
C SER A 651 10.23 -11.67 -14.15
N ALA A 652 9.66 -10.99 -13.15
CA ALA A 652 10.36 -10.70 -11.89
C ALA A 652 10.97 -11.96 -11.24
N GLY A 653 10.25 -13.09 -11.27
CA GLY A 653 10.75 -14.36 -10.74
C GLY A 653 11.97 -14.90 -11.50
N ALA A 654 11.96 -14.83 -12.83
CA ALA A 654 13.11 -15.24 -13.65
C ALA A 654 14.32 -14.32 -13.45
N ILE A 655 14.09 -13.00 -13.38
CA ILE A 655 15.13 -12.01 -13.09
C ILE A 655 15.72 -12.25 -11.70
N ALA A 656 14.88 -12.48 -10.68
CA ALA A 656 15.35 -12.80 -9.32
C ALA A 656 16.19 -14.08 -9.29
N GLY A 657 15.79 -15.13 -10.02
CA GLY A 657 16.57 -16.37 -10.17
C GLY A 657 17.94 -16.12 -10.83
N ALA A 658 17.96 -15.35 -11.92
CA ALA A 658 19.20 -14.99 -12.62
C ALA A 658 20.14 -14.13 -11.76
N LEU A 659 19.60 -13.18 -11.00
CA LEU A 659 20.36 -12.36 -10.07
C LEU A 659 20.91 -13.19 -8.90
N ASN A 660 20.10 -14.09 -8.32
CA ASN A 660 20.58 -15.01 -7.28
C ASN A 660 21.75 -15.87 -7.76
N GLN A 661 21.69 -16.37 -9.00
CA GLN A 661 22.79 -17.13 -9.59
C GLN A 661 24.06 -16.29 -9.80
N GLN A 662 23.92 -15.02 -10.22
CA GLN A 662 25.06 -14.12 -10.38
C GLN A 662 25.66 -13.67 -9.05
N TYR A 663 24.79 -13.38 -8.06
CA TYR A 663 25.18 -12.97 -6.71
C TYR A 663 25.84 -14.08 -5.90
N ALA A 664 25.60 -15.35 -6.23
CA ALA A 664 26.31 -16.47 -5.61
C ALA A 664 27.85 -16.40 -5.80
N ASN A 665 28.34 -15.61 -6.76
CA ASN A 665 29.77 -15.38 -6.96
C ASN A 665 30.36 -14.30 -6.04
N ILE A 666 29.53 -13.55 -5.32
CA ILE A 666 29.96 -12.55 -4.35
C ILE A 666 30.42 -13.29 -3.10
N LYS A 667 31.72 -13.23 -2.81
CA LYS A 667 32.33 -13.86 -1.63
C LYS A 667 32.11 -12.99 -0.40
N ASP A 668 32.24 -13.61 0.79
CA ASP A 668 32.20 -12.96 2.10
C ASP A 668 30.86 -12.30 2.52
N SER A 669 29.77 -12.60 1.83
CA SER A 669 28.43 -12.16 2.22
C SER A 669 27.38 -13.19 1.85
N PHE A 670 26.32 -13.27 2.65
CA PHE A 670 25.09 -13.93 2.24
C PHE A 670 24.25 -12.92 1.46
N VAL A 671 24.09 -13.16 0.17
CA VAL A 671 23.30 -12.31 -0.73
C VAL A 671 22.13 -13.10 -1.26
N ALA A 672 20.94 -12.49 -1.23
CA ALA A 672 19.74 -13.10 -1.76
C ALA A 672 18.79 -12.06 -2.35
N VAL A 673 18.04 -12.47 -3.37
CA VAL A 673 17.00 -11.68 -4.03
C VAL A 673 15.66 -12.36 -3.81
N PHE A 674 14.70 -11.59 -3.31
CA PHE A 674 13.35 -12.02 -3.07
C PHE A 674 12.36 -11.11 -3.80
N PRO A 675 11.21 -11.65 -4.25
CA PRO A 675 10.11 -10.82 -4.65
C PRO A 675 9.55 -10.04 -3.45
N PRO A 676 8.92 -8.88 -3.70
CA PRO A 676 8.23 -8.16 -2.65
C PRO A 676 7.06 -8.98 -2.07
N PRO A 677 6.62 -8.67 -0.84
CA PRO A 677 5.46 -9.32 -0.26
C PRO A 677 4.22 -9.06 -1.12
N PRO A 678 3.34 -10.07 -1.33
CA PRO A 678 2.11 -9.88 -2.11
C PRO A 678 1.20 -8.78 -1.53
N VAL A 679 1.25 -8.56 -0.22
CA VAL A 679 0.52 -7.51 0.47
C VAL A 679 1.53 -6.68 1.25
N LEU A 680 1.70 -5.42 0.86
CA LEU A 680 2.61 -4.50 1.53
C LEU A 680 2.18 -4.32 3.00
N GLY A 681 3.17 -4.27 3.89
CA GLY A 681 2.96 -3.99 5.31
C GLY A 681 2.74 -5.21 6.23
N LEU A 682 2.50 -6.41 5.68
CA LEU A 682 2.47 -7.64 6.49
C LEU A 682 3.87 -8.25 6.71
N GLY A 683 4.84 -7.85 5.91
CA GLY A 683 6.24 -8.26 6.00
C GLY A 683 7.12 -7.38 5.13
N THR A 684 8.43 -7.49 5.30
CA THR A 684 9.43 -6.80 4.46
C THR A 684 9.78 -7.62 3.22
N LEU A 685 9.67 -8.95 3.30
CA LEU A 685 9.93 -9.92 2.23
C LEU A 685 8.74 -10.87 2.07
N GLY A 686 8.61 -11.52 0.91
CA GLY A 686 7.72 -12.68 0.76
C GLY A 686 8.22 -13.89 1.55
N GLY A 687 7.30 -14.74 2.04
CA GLY A 687 7.63 -15.98 2.75
C GLY A 687 6.98 -16.07 4.14
N PHE A 688 7.63 -16.81 5.05
CA PHE A 688 7.20 -16.96 6.45
C PHE A 688 8.03 -16.09 7.39
N LYS A 689 7.42 -15.60 8.47
CA LYS A 689 8.09 -14.89 9.58
C LYS A 689 7.89 -15.69 10.86
N MET A 690 8.97 -15.98 11.58
CA MET A 690 8.94 -16.67 12.87
C MET A 690 9.82 -15.91 13.86
N GLN A 691 9.50 -16.04 15.15
CA GLN A 691 10.33 -15.54 16.25
C GLN A 691 10.62 -16.68 17.21
N ILE A 692 11.87 -16.77 17.65
CA ILE A 692 12.30 -17.70 18.68
C ILE A 692 12.26 -16.93 20.00
N GLU A 693 11.55 -17.47 20.98
CA GLU A 693 11.34 -16.84 22.28
C GLU A 693 12.08 -17.62 23.38
N ASP A 694 12.94 -16.92 24.13
CA ASP A 694 13.57 -17.48 25.32
C ASP A 694 12.60 -17.45 26.51
N ARG A 695 11.80 -18.51 26.65
CA ARG A 695 10.91 -18.66 27.82
C ARG A 695 11.62 -19.16 29.08
N GLY A 696 12.82 -19.72 28.93
CA GLY A 696 13.61 -20.28 30.02
C GLY A 696 14.52 -19.26 30.71
N SER A 697 14.60 -18.03 30.18
CA SER A 697 15.55 -17.01 30.62
C SER A 697 16.99 -17.50 30.58
N VAL A 698 17.34 -18.31 29.57
CA VAL A 698 18.71 -18.85 29.39
C VAL A 698 19.69 -17.77 28.90
N GLY A 699 19.18 -16.65 28.39
CA GLY A 699 19.93 -15.44 28.05
C GLY A 699 20.33 -15.37 26.56
N TYR A 700 20.64 -14.15 26.10
CA TYR A 700 20.91 -13.84 24.68
C TYR A 700 22.03 -14.68 24.04
N ALA A 701 23.08 -15.01 24.81
CA ALA A 701 24.20 -15.80 24.28
C ALA A 701 23.77 -17.22 23.90
N LYS A 702 23.02 -17.91 24.77
CA LYS A 702 22.50 -19.26 24.52
C LYS A 702 21.39 -19.31 23.48
N LEU A 703 20.73 -18.18 23.22
CA LEU A 703 19.73 -18.07 22.15
C LEU A 703 20.41 -17.87 20.78
N ALA A 704 21.62 -17.33 20.77
CA ALA A 704 22.42 -17.08 19.56
C ALA A 704 23.26 -18.31 19.15
N ASP A 705 23.69 -19.11 20.13
CA ASP A 705 24.28 -20.45 19.94
C ASP A 705 23.24 -21.47 19.48
#